data_AF-A0A2A8HM61-F1
#
_entry.id   AF-A0A2A8HM61-F1
#
_cell.length_a   1.000
_cell.length_b   1.000
_cell.length_c   1.000
_cell.angle_alpha   90.00
_cell.angle_beta   90.00
_cell.angle_gamma   90.00
#
_symmetry.space_group_name_H-M   'P 1'
#
loop_
_entity.id
_entity.type
_entity.pdbx_description
1 polymer ?
#
loop_
_entity_poly.entity_id
_entity_poly.type
_entity_poly.pdbx_seq_one_letter_code
_entity_poly.pdbx_strand_id
1 'polypeptide(L)'
;MKPSRDRHRQALQLQIYDLEHIDGPNADEDSDCIEMTCRFDIGAYALLIFVQDQVDAIVADGFRSINDVSTEVRRLAAAGVAAIEGRPDFRMGMTIVVFGGLGRGFLADPGRLPPKWKFVAFGCEDFELFGEDSNTSALQMYRLLDQEQQMLASRTGIFNPNGFMNLYGFAKSNDFELLPEDATPGRTTINLGTDYLTSVRTGVRQSLDHHGARVATRNSYVEVRRASTEMYFADLAAEPLYVSVADAAESRPAAAIEIDHRTWWITVADPQPDSVSSLSFRVWDMAKNWTVMIAPRVAAVAEDLPIFIGIELVFPEGIDLTPALIEEGQELVRPSVSVDGATIRIDCPLDYLRAFGRPDNIGDRWMIEAISEGALLLAGCSGGTLAEEIASSILVDTTSRHLHVFTPRTAADFIPATADLPRGRMLQPEVRAWVDIGLAQRSGVPAGTAGIIADKKTAREILGKAVETLWGEIRERLELLDRASIIEKCIDNHNAIDRDRATWRHTAAAVLRLHQRDEAMRVAVKLESDRAQVALCCRVAVEMAVCASPETGGRECSLDDFDCVVAMIALLCGVASCSDEIHHGFSERVEVKPSGVLRFEDEFANRVHEPFMVALSTDQFDAAAEGYDTFYEVPELTTLNMSVKAILNLMLRSSLSME
;
A
#
# COMPACT_ATOMS: atom_id res chain seq x y z
N MET A 1 -20.22 14.60 27.67
CA MET A 1 -19.15 13.60 27.94
C MET A 1 -19.29 12.44 26.95
N LYS A 2 -18.77 12.63 25.73
CA LYS A 2 -18.49 11.56 24.76
C LYS A 2 -17.29 11.90 23.84
N PRO A 3 -16.22 12.62 24.27
CA PRO A 3 -15.23 13.17 23.33
C PRO A 3 -14.05 12.22 23.05
N SER A 4 -13.94 11.07 23.74
CA SER A 4 -12.77 10.18 23.60
C SER A 4 -12.88 9.21 22.41
N ARG A 5 -14.09 8.81 22.02
CA ARG A 5 -14.30 7.91 20.86
C ARG A 5 -14.06 8.61 19.51
N ASP A 6 -14.46 9.87 19.38
CA ASP A 6 -14.29 10.64 18.14
C ASP A 6 -12.81 11.00 17.89
N ARG A 7 -12.03 11.28 18.95
CA ARG A 7 -10.59 11.56 18.83
C ARG A 7 -9.79 10.37 18.33
N HIS A 8 -10.14 9.14 18.74
CA HIS A 8 -9.47 7.94 18.24
C HIS A 8 -9.85 7.65 16.79
N ARG A 9 -11.13 7.80 16.40
CA ARG A 9 -11.56 7.63 15.00
C ARG A 9 -10.84 8.63 14.07
N GLN A 10 -10.66 9.88 14.51
CA GLN A 10 -9.87 10.88 13.78
C GLN A 10 -8.38 10.50 13.67
N ALA A 11 -7.75 9.99 14.74
CA ALA A 11 -6.33 9.59 14.70
C ALA A 11 -6.07 8.43 13.72
N LEU A 12 -7.00 7.48 13.60
CA LEU A 12 -6.93 6.39 12.63
C LEU A 12 -7.20 6.85 11.20
N GLN A 13 -8.17 7.75 11.01
CA GLN A 13 -8.38 8.37 9.70
C GLN A 13 -7.11 9.10 9.25
N LEU A 14 -6.40 9.78 10.14
CA LEU A 14 -5.14 10.45 9.80
C LEU A 14 -4.02 9.47 9.42
N GLN A 15 -3.92 8.31 10.09
CA GLN A 15 -2.99 7.24 9.69
C GLN A 15 -3.31 6.66 8.30
N ILE A 16 -4.57 6.68 7.88
CA ILE A 16 -4.98 6.20 6.55
C ILE A 16 -4.46 7.11 5.41
N TYR A 17 -4.21 8.41 5.66
CA TYR A 17 -3.70 9.35 4.65
C TYR A 17 -2.18 9.59 4.72
N ASP A 18 -1.45 8.84 5.54
CA ASP A 18 -0.07 9.19 5.94
C ASP A 18 0.02 10.60 6.58
N LEU A 19 -1.04 11.06 7.24
CA LEU A 19 -1.07 12.32 7.98
C LEU A 19 -0.63 12.09 9.42
N GLU A 20 0.57 12.53 9.75
CA GLU A 20 1.07 12.56 11.11
C GLU A 20 0.54 13.81 11.83
N HIS A 21 -0.19 13.63 12.92
CA HIS A 21 -0.70 14.74 13.72
C HIS A 21 0.44 15.51 14.40
N ILE A 22 0.45 16.84 14.26
CA ILE A 22 1.46 17.73 14.86
C ILE A 22 0.85 18.59 15.97
N ASP A 23 -0.20 19.35 15.66
CA ASP A 23 -0.84 20.29 16.59
C ASP A 23 -2.37 20.29 16.43
N GLY A 24 -3.09 20.58 17.54
CA GLY A 24 -4.56 20.53 17.60
C GLY A 24 -5.09 19.20 18.15
N PRO A 25 -6.37 18.85 17.90
CA PRO A 25 -7.41 19.70 17.31
C PRO A 25 -7.77 20.89 18.22
N ASN A 26 -7.87 22.08 17.63
CA ASN A 26 -8.31 23.31 18.30
C ASN A 26 -9.68 23.70 17.77
N ALA A 27 -10.67 23.80 18.65
CA ALA A 27 -11.96 24.37 18.29
C ALA A 27 -11.81 25.89 18.19
N ASP A 28 -12.29 26.47 17.11
CA ASP A 28 -12.35 27.91 16.97
C ASP A 28 -13.45 28.47 17.88
N GLU A 29 -13.14 29.46 18.72
CA GLU A 29 -14.13 30.00 19.67
C GLU A 29 -15.21 30.84 18.96
N ASP A 30 -14.90 31.35 17.76
CA ASP A 30 -15.74 32.27 17.00
C ASP A 30 -16.55 31.56 15.88
N SER A 31 -16.37 30.26 15.67
CA SER A 31 -17.07 29.50 14.62
C SER A 31 -17.21 28.01 14.96
N ASP A 32 -17.98 27.28 14.14
CA ASP A 32 -18.13 25.83 14.23
C ASP A 32 -16.99 25.05 13.54
N CYS A 33 -15.82 25.68 13.43
CA CYS A 33 -14.64 25.08 12.82
C CYS A 33 -13.72 24.44 13.87
N ILE A 34 -13.10 23.33 13.49
CA ILE A 34 -12.02 22.69 14.23
C ILE A 34 -10.80 22.64 13.32
N GLU A 35 -9.68 23.20 13.76
CA GLU A 35 -8.43 23.17 13.01
C GLU A 35 -7.43 22.18 13.62
N MET A 36 -6.63 21.55 12.76
CA MET A 36 -5.47 20.77 13.17
C MET A 36 -4.36 20.90 12.13
N THR A 37 -3.12 20.76 12.58
CA THR A 37 -1.94 20.71 11.72
C THR A 37 -1.41 19.29 11.68
N CYS A 38 -1.17 18.81 10.46
CA CYS A 38 -0.58 17.51 10.20
C CYS A 38 0.66 17.67 9.33
N ARG A 39 1.57 16.69 9.39
CA ARG A 39 2.69 16.50 8.48
C ARG A 39 2.36 15.33 7.57
N PHE A 40 2.61 15.45 6.27
CA PHE A 40 2.38 14.35 5.31
C PHE A 40 3.65 13.94 4.53
N ASP A 41 4.73 14.71 4.66
CA ASP A 41 6.06 14.36 4.19
C ASP A 41 7.10 15.24 4.90
N ILE A 42 8.38 15.00 4.68
CA ILE A 42 9.47 15.79 5.26
C ILE A 42 9.41 17.24 4.73
N GLY A 43 9.12 18.16 5.66
CA GLY A 43 8.90 19.58 5.37
C GLY A 43 7.57 19.89 4.68
N ALA A 44 6.64 18.94 4.60
CA ALA A 44 5.34 19.10 3.94
C ALA A 44 4.18 18.99 4.94
N TYR A 45 3.34 20.01 4.97
CA TYR A 45 2.35 20.21 6.04
C TYR A 45 0.93 20.43 5.54
N ALA A 46 -0.06 19.82 6.20
CA ALA A 46 -1.46 20.03 5.93
C ALA A 46 -2.12 20.81 7.08
N LEU A 47 -2.85 21.87 6.74
CA LEU A 47 -3.81 22.52 7.62
C LEU A 47 -5.18 21.93 7.35
N LEU A 48 -5.71 21.15 8.28
CA LEU A 48 -7.05 20.58 8.18
C LEU A 48 -8.03 21.47 8.94
N ILE A 49 -9.10 21.87 8.26
CA ILE A 49 -10.20 22.65 8.84
C ILE A 49 -11.47 21.81 8.68
N PHE A 50 -11.93 21.23 9.78
CA PHE A 50 -13.21 20.55 9.83
C PHE A 50 -14.31 21.56 10.13
N VAL A 51 -15.31 21.64 9.25
CA VAL A 51 -16.44 22.55 9.37
C VAL A 51 -17.65 21.72 9.80
N GLN A 52 -18.08 21.90 11.05
CA GLN A 52 -19.27 21.23 11.54
C GLN A 52 -20.53 21.95 11.04
N ASP A 53 -21.55 21.18 10.65
CA ASP A 53 -22.86 21.74 10.32
C ASP A 53 -23.80 21.65 11.52
N GLN A 54 -24.73 22.61 11.60
CA GLN A 54 -25.70 22.70 12.68
C GLN A 54 -27.06 22.19 12.21
N VAL A 55 -27.55 21.13 12.85
CA VAL A 55 -28.85 20.51 12.53
C VAL A 55 -29.97 21.55 12.61
N ASP A 56 -29.94 22.41 13.62
CA ASP A 56 -30.96 23.46 13.81
C ASP A 56 -30.96 24.47 12.65
N ALA A 57 -29.79 24.81 12.10
CA ALA A 57 -29.67 25.69 10.94
C ALA A 57 -30.20 25.01 9.67
N ILE A 58 -29.92 23.72 9.47
CA ILE A 58 -30.50 22.95 8.35
C ILE A 58 -32.01 22.88 8.45
N VAL A 59 -32.57 22.67 9.66
CA VAL A 59 -34.02 22.64 9.88
C VAL A 59 -34.66 24.00 9.55
N ALA A 60 -33.98 25.11 9.87
CA ALA A 60 -34.46 26.46 9.58
C ALA A 60 -34.37 26.83 8.08
N ASP A 61 -33.22 26.56 7.45
CA ASP A 61 -32.89 27.06 6.11
C ASP A 61 -33.22 26.06 4.99
N GLY A 62 -33.34 24.77 5.34
CA GLY A 62 -33.58 23.64 4.44
C GLY A 62 -32.34 23.20 3.64
N PHE A 63 -32.40 22.01 3.04
CA PHE A 63 -31.29 21.40 2.28
C PHE A 63 -30.91 22.13 0.98
N ARG A 64 -31.74 23.07 0.50
CA ARG A 64 -31.42 23.89 -0.67
C ARG A 64 -30.56 25.11 -0.33
N SER A 65 -30.37 25.38 0.97
CA SER A 65 -29.46 26.44 1.42
C SER A 65 -28.01 26.08 1.10
N ILE A 66 -27.19 27.13 1.00
CA ILE A 66 -25.73 27.00 0.91
C ILE A 66 -25.17 27.62 2.18
N ASN A 67 -24.38 26.84 2.92
CA ASN A 67 -23.62 27.35 4.05
C ASN A 67 -22.30 27.92 3.53
N ASP A 68 -22.18 29.25 3.51
CA ASP A 68 -20.97 29.93 3.10
C ASP A 68 -20.07 30.16 4.33
N VAL A 69 -18.97 29.41 4.38
CA VAL A 69 -17.98 29.43 5.48
C VAL A 69 -16.66 30.08 5.04
N SER A 70 -16.69 30.82 3.93
CA SER A 70 -15.51 31.44 3.34
C SER A 70 -14.81 32.43 4.27
N THR A 71 -15.57 33.11 5.13
CA THR A 71 -15.00 34.12 6.04
C THR A 71 -14.12 33.45 7.10
N GLU A 72 -14.64 32.39 7.71
CA GLU A 72 -14.02 31.59 8.75
C GLU A 72 -12.82 30.84 8.16
N VAL A 73 -13.01 30.14 7.04
CA VAL A 73 -11.96 29.40 6.34
C VAL A 73 -10.82 30.34 5.92
N ARG A 74 -11.09 31.52 5.36
CA ARG A 74 -10.04 32.48 4.98
C ARG A 74 -9.25 32.97 6.19
N ARG A 75 -9.90 33.24 7.33
CA ARG A 75 -9.23 33.68 8.55
C ARG A 75 -8.33 32.58 9.12
N LEU A 76 -8.87 31.37 9.26
CA LEU A 76 -8.14 30.21 9.79
C LEU A 76 -7.00 29.81 8.87
N ALA A 77 -7.24 29.75 7.55
CA ALA A 77 -6.22 29.47 6.56
C ALA A 77 -5.07 30.50 6.63
N ALA A 78 -5.38 31.80 6.69
CA ALA A 78 -4.34 32.82 6.77
C ALA A 78 -3.47 32.69 8.04
N ALA A 79 -4.07 32.38 9.19
CA ALA A 79 -3.36 32.19 10.45
C ALA A 79 -2.52 30.89 10.46
N GLY A 80 -3.13 29.77 10.10
CA GLY A 80 -2.47 28.46 10.08
C GLY A 80 -1.34 28.38 9.05
N VAL A 81 -1.56 28.92 7.84
CA VAL A 81 -0.52 29.02 6.81
C VAL A 81 0.68 29.81 7.32
N ALA A 82 0.48 30.99 7.91
CA ALA A 82 1.57 31.80 8.43
C ALA A 82 2.36 31.09 9.55
N ALA A 83 1.66 30.37 10.43
CA ALA A 83 2.28 29.59 11.50
C ALA A 83 3.12 28.42 10.95
N ILE A 84 2.61 27.72 9.94
CA ILE A 84 3.29 26.58 9.31
C ILE A 84 4.48 27.04 8.46
N GLU A 85 4.35 28.10 7.67
CA GLU A 85 5.47 28.66 6.87
C GLU A 85 6.61 29.21 7.75
N GLY A 86 6.32 29.57 9.00
CA GLY A 86 7.33 29.98 9.98
C GLY A 86 8.23 28.85 10.48
N ARG A 87 7.93 27.58 10.15
CA ARG A 87 8.74 26.43 10.54
C ARG A 87 10.03 26.36 9.71
N PRO A 88 11.18 26.02 10.32
CA PRO A 88 12.48 26.05 9.65
C PRO A 88 12.60 25.04 8.50
N ASP A 89 11.83 23.95 8.56
CA ASP A 89 11.83 22.85 7.60
C ASP A 89 10.71 22.96 6.54
N PHE A 90 9.90 24.03 6.57
CA PHE A 90 8.76 24.17 5.65
C PHE A 90 9.19 24.23 4.17
N ARG A 91 8.60 23.36 3.36
CA ARG A 91 8.82 23.29 1.91
C ARG A 91 7.55 23.54 1.11
N MET A 92 6.46 22.89 1.50
CA MET A 92 5.17 22.94 0.81
C MET A 92 4.02 22.65 1.76
N GLY A 93 2.82 23.05 1.39
CA GLY A 93 1.65 22.79 2.22
C GLY A 93 0.34 22.64 1.46
N MET A 94 -0.68 22.17 2.16
CA MET A 94 -2.04 22.16 1.66
C MET A 94 -3.05 22.54 2.74
N THR A 95 -4.10 23.24 2.37
CA THR A 95 -5.27 23.48 3.21
C THR A 95 -6.38 22.53 2.77
N ILE A 96 -6.80 21.65 3.68
CA ILE A 96 -7.87 20.67 3.47
C ILE A 96 -9.07 21.12 4.29
N VAL A 97 -10.19 21.39 3.62
CA VAL A 97 -11.47 21.69 4.30
C VAL A 97 -12.38 20.48 4.23
N VAL A 98 -12.88 20.02 5.36
CA VAL A 98 -13.77 18.85 5.45
C VAL A 98 -15.11 19.28 6.00
N PHE A 99 -16.17 19.13 5.22
CA PHE A 99 -17.54 19.51 5.60
C PHE A 99 -18.27 18.35 6.27
N GLY A 100 -18.68 18.52 7.52
CA GLY A 100 -19.46 17.54 8.29
C GLY A 100 -20.98 17.61 8.09
N GLY A 101 -21.47 18.24 7.02
CA GLY A 101 -22.90 18.55 6.85
C GLY A 101 -23.77 17.43 6.29
N LEU A 102 -25.07 17.51 6.58
CA LEU A 102 -26.07 16.47 6.25
C LEU A 102 -26.68 16.60 4.84
N GLY A 103 -25.94 17.15 3.88
CA GLY A 103 -26.35 17.20 2.47
C GLY A 103 -26.86 18.55 1.94
N ARG A 104 -26.77 19.64 2.71
CA ARG A 104 -26.87 21.01 2.14
C ARG A 104 -25.55 21.42 1.50
N GLY A 105 -25.58 22.40 0.58
CA GLY A 105 -24.38 22.85 -0.12
C GLY A 105 -23.43 23.63 0.80
N PHE A 106 -22.13 23.55 0.55
CA PHE A 106 -21.11 24.38 1.21
C PHE A 106 -20.36 25.23 0.19
N LEU A 107 -20.01 26.44 0.60
CA LEU A 107 -19.06 27.29 -0.10
C LEU A 107 -17.89 27.59 0.85
N ALA A 108 -16.68 27.30 0.41
CA ALA A 108 -15.46 27.64 1.12
C ALA A 108 -14.45 28.23 0.15
N ASP A 109 -13.94 29.41 0.49
CA ASP A 109 -12.85 30.08 -0.21
C ASP A 109 -11.73 30.37 0.81
N PRO A 110 -10.52 29.78 0.66
CA PRO A 110 -9.39 30.07 1.53
C PRO A 110 -8.81 31.47 1.29
N GLY A 111 -9.32 32.20 0.30
CA GLY A 111 -8.69 33.40 -0.23
C GLY A 111 -7.43 33.06 -1.03
N ARG A 112 -6.55 34.03 -1.17
CA ARG A 112 -5.31 33.84 -1.92
C ARG A 112 -4.27 33.12 -1.06
N LEU A 113 -4.02 31.86 -1.37
CA LEU A 113 -2.93 31.08 -0.77
C LEU A 113 -1.56 31.41 -1.41
N PRO A 114 -0.44 31.22 -0.68
CA PRO A 114 0.91 31.32 -1.25
C PRO A 114 1.16 30.26 -2.34
N PRO A 115 2.14 30.44 -3.24
CA PRO A 115 2.38 29.51 -4.36
C PRO A 115 2.69 28.06 -3.96
N LYS A 116 3.30 27.89 -2.78
CA LYS A 116 3.66 26.58 -2.20
C LYS A 116 2.48 25.86 -1.54
N TRP A 117 1.31 26.49 -1.53
CA TRP A 117 0.12 25.98 -0.89
C TRP A 117 -0.93 25.54 -1.91
N LYS A 118 -1.54 24.39 -1.64
CA LYS A 118 -2.69 23.86 -2.38
C LYS A 118 -3.95 23.93 -1.54
N PHE A 119 -5.09 23.96 -2.19
CA PHE A 119 -6.40 23.98 -1.54
C PHE A 119 -7.25 22.84 -2.05
N VAL A 120 -7.97 22.21 -1.13
CA VAL A 120 -8.97 21.23 -1.47
C VAL A 120 -10.07 21.22 -0.42
N ALA A 121 -11.30 20.93 -0.85
CA ALA A 121 -12.45 20.82 0.02
C ALA A 121 -13.28 19.57 -0.32
N PHE A 122 -13.76 18.89 0.72
CA PHE A 122 -14.48 17.63 0.62
C PHE A 122 -15.69 17.60 1.55
N GLY A 123 -16.73 16.85 1.18
CA GLY A 123 -17.64 16.31 2.20
C GLY A 123 -16.90 15.26 3.04
N CYS A 124 -17.29 15.11 4.32
CA CYS A 124 -16.68 14.14 5.22
C CYS A 124 -16.67 12.72 4.63
N GLU A 125 -17.76 12.29 3.99
CA GLU A 125 -17.84 10.97 3.35
C GLU A 125 -16.82 10.80 2.20
N ASP A 126 -16.60 11.84 1.39
CA ASP A 126 -15.65 11.77 0.28
C ASP A 126 -14.20 11.81 0.77
N PHE A 127 -13.95 12.57 1.84
CA PHE A 127 -12.65 12.56 2.50
C PHE A 127 -12.37 11.14 2.99
N GLU A 128 -13.25 10.57 3.84
CA GLU A 128 -13.15 9.19 4.35
C GLU A 128 -12.93 8.18 3.24
N LEU A 129 -13.75 8.23 2.18
CA LEU A 129 -13.68 7.27 1.09
C LEU A 129 -12.41 7.39 0.25
N PHE A 130 -11.85 8.59 0.10
CA PHE A 130 -10.53 8.76 -0.52
C PHE A 130 -9.49 7.97 0.25
N GLY A 131 -9.48 8.07 1.59
CA GLY A 131 -8.52 7.36 2.42
C GLY A 131 -8.72 5.85 2.40
N GLU A 132 -9.95 5.38 2.29
CA GLU A 132 -10.22 3.94 2.24
C GLU A 132 -9.79 3.27 0.91
N ASP A 133 -9.53 4.05 -0.14
CA ASP A 133 -9.02 3.49 -1.40
C ASP A 133 -7.52 3.18 -1.29
N SER A 134 -7.14 1.98 -1.71
CA SER A 134 -5.76 1.49 -1.63
C SER A 134 -4.81 2.39 -2.42
N ASN A 135 -3.60 2.57 -1.89
CA ASN A 135 -2.52 3.38 -2.47
C ASN A 135 -2.84 4.88 -2.61
N THR A 136 -3.83 5.40 -1.88
CA THR A 136 -4.01 6.85 -1.71
C THR A 136 -3.17 7.38 -0.55
N SER A 137 -2.80 8.65 -0.64
CA SER A 137 -2.09 9.36 0.43
C SER A 137 -2.34 10.86 0.32
N ALA A 138 -2.11 11.60 1.40
CA ALA A 138 -2.10 13.06 1.34
C ALA A 138 -1.06 13.58 0.33
N LEU A 139 0.11 12.91 0.20
CA LEU A 139 1.11 13.30 -0.78
C LEU A 139 0.59 13.16 -2.23
N GLN A 140 -0.14 12.08 -2.55
CA GLN A 140 -0.79 11.94 -3.85
C GLN A 140 -1.85 13.03 -4.09
N MET A 141 -2.64 13.36 -3.07
CA MET A 141 -3.61 14.46 -3.14
C MET A 141 -2.93 15.79 -3.47
N TYR A 142 -1.84 16.11 -2.76
CA TYR A 142 -1.05 17.30 -3.04
C TYR A 142 -0.54 17.33 -4.48
N ARG A 143 0.03 16.21 -4.97
CA ARG A 143 0.59 16.12 -6.32
C ARG A 143 -0.45 16.39 -7.40
N LEU A 144 -1.62 15.78 -7.30
CA LEU A 144 -2.68 16.03 -8.28
C LEU A 144 -3.10 17.50 -8.33
N LEU A 145 -3.19 18.16 -7.17
CA LEU A 145 -3.48 19.60 -7.07
C LEU A 145 -2.33 20.46 -7.61
N ASP A 146 -1.08 20.04 -7.37
CA ASP A 146 0.11 20.74 -7.88
C ASP A 146 0.22 20.63 -9.40
N GLN A 147 -0.04 19.46 -9.95
CA GLN A 147 -0.09 19.23 -11.38
C GLN A 147 -1.20 20.05 -12.04
N GLU A 148 -2.42 20.07 -11.48
CA GLU A 148 -3.51 20.95 -11.96
C GLU A 148 -3.09 22.42 -11.96
N GLN A 149 -2.42 22.90 -10.90
CA GLN A 149 -1.91 24.27 -10.85
C GLN A 149 -0.80 24.54 -11.87
N GLN A 150 0.12 23.59 -12.09
CA GLN A 150 1.19 23.69 -13.10
C GLN A 150 0.62 23.72 -14.53
N MET A 151 -0.43 22.94 -14.81
CA MET A 151 -1.18 22.99 -16.07
C MET A 151 -1.78 24.38 -16.25
N LEU A 152 -2.45 24.91 -15.22
CA LEU A 152 -3.07 26.23 -15.28
C LEU A 152 -2.04 27.34 -15.52
N ALA A 153 -0.89 27.27 -14.85
CA ALA A 153 0.24 28.19 -15.06
C ALA A 153 0.76 28.14 -16.51
N SER A 154 0.69 26.97 -17.13
CA SER A 154 1.03 26.74 -18.54
C SER A 154 -0.12 27.07 -19.50
N ARG A 155 -1.23 27.67 -19.03
CA ARG A 155 -2.46 28.00 -19.79
C ARG A 155 -3.25 26.79 -20.29
N THR A 156 -3.11 25.65 -19.65
CA THR A 156 -3.99 24.48 -19.83
C THR A 156 -4.93 24.40 -18.62
N GLY A 157 -6.21 24.65 -18.83
CA GLY A 157 -7.20 24.61 -17.73
C GLY A 157 -7.88 23.24 -17.63
N ILE A 158 -8.19 22.81 -16.41
CA ILE A 158 -9.15 21.74 -16.15
C ILE A 158 -10.42 22.38 -15.61
N PHE A 159 -11.56 22.11 -16.25
CA PHE A 159 -12.87 22.48 -15.74
C PHE A 159 -13.49 21.27 -15.06
N ASN A 160 -13.54 21.31 -13.73
CA ASN A 160 -14.03 20.23 -12.88
C ASN A 160 -15.05 20.75 -11.84
N PRO A 161 -16.35 20.76 -12.18
CA PRO A 161 -17.38 21.28 -11.28
C PRO A 161 -17.66 20.38 -10.06
N ASN A 162 -17.20 19.12 -10.07
CA ASN A 162 -17.52 18.12 -9.03
C ASN A 162 -16.38 17.89 -8.03
N GLY A 163 -15.38 18.79 -8.00
CA GLY A 163 -14.34 18.80 -6.99
C GLY A 163 -13.35 17.64 -7.07
N PHE A 164 -12.52 17.49 -6.04
CA PHE A 164 -11.33 16.65 -6.10
C PHE A 164 -11.63 15.17 -6.36
N MET A 165 -12.67 14.58 -5.77
CA MET A 165 -12.98 13.16 -6.02
C MET A 165 -13.26 12.87 -7.49
N ASN A 166 -13.78 13.84 -8.24
CA ASN A 166 -13.97 13.73 -9.68
C ASN A 166 -12.64 13.84 -10.45
N LEU A 167 -11.72 14.70 -10.00
CA LEU A 167 -10.35 14.79 -10.54
C LEU A 167 -9.57 13.49 -10.28
N TYR A 168 -9.63 12.96 -9.05
CA TYR A 168 -9.01 11.71 -8.66
C TYR A 168 -9.57 10.54 -9.48
N GLY A 169 -10.89 10.44 -9.63
CA GLY A 169 -11.50 9.42 -10.49
C GLY A 169 -11.09 9.53 -11.95
N PHE A 170 -10.98 10.75 -12.47
CA PHE A 170 -10.47 11.00 -13.83
C PHE A 170 -9.02 10.53 -13.95
N ALA A 171 -8.14 10.95 -13.03
CA ALA A 171 -6.75 10.54 -13.01
C ALA A 171 -6.63 9.01 -12.95
N LYS A 172 -7.28 8.36 -11.99
CA LYS A 172 -7.26 6.90 -11.81
C LYS A 172 -7.75 6.15 -13.06
N SER A 173 -8.74 6.68 -13.78
CA SER A 173 -9.27 6.05 -15.00
C SER A 173 -8.39 6.22 -16.25
N ASN A 174 -7.39 7.11 -16.20
CA ASN A 174 -6.48 7.41 -17.30
C ASN A 174 -5.02 7.22 -16.88
N ASP A 175 -4.72 6.21 -16.03
CA ASP A 175 -3.37 5.90 -15.55
C ASP A 175 -2.61 7.11 -14.97
N PHE A 176 -3.36 8.02 -14.35
CA PHE A 176 -2.93 9.29 -13.77
C PHE A 176 -2.38 10.33 -14.77
N GLU A 177 -2.61 10.14 -16.07
CA GLU A 177 -2.33 11.15 -17.10
C GLU A 177 -3.40 12.26 -17.07
N LEU A 178 -3.12 13.36 -16.36
CA LEU A 178 -4.02 14.51 -16.28
C LEU A 178 -4.14 15.28 -17.60
N LEU A 179 -3.09 15.26 -18.43
CA LEU A 179 -3.08 15.83 -19.77
C LEU A 179 -3.06 14.69 -20.79
N PRO A 180 -4.17 14.44 -21.52
CA PRO A 180 -4.20 13.44 -22.57
C PRO A 180 -3.09 13.65 -23.60
N GLU A 181 -2.52 12.57 -24.12
CA GLU A 181 -1.39 12.65 -25.05
C GLU A 181 -1.67 13.52 -26.28
N ASP A 182 -2.91 13.51 -26.78
CA ASP A 182 -3.34 14.24 -27.97
C ASP A 182 -3.67 15.73 -27.69
N ALA A 183 -3.61 16.17 -26.43
CA ALA A 183 -3.86 17.55 -26.05
C ALA A 183 -2.59 18.40 -26.17
N THR A 184 -2.70 19.55 -26.83
CA THR A 184 -1.58 20.52 -26.90
C THR A 184 -1.55 21.42 -25.66
N PRO A 185 -0.44 21.48 -24.91
CA PRO A 185 -0.30 22.39 -23.77
C PRO A 185 -0.51 23.86 -24.15
N GLY A 186 -1.11 24.63 -23.24
CA GLY A 186 -1.23 26.09 -23.31
C GLY A 186 -2.30 26.67 -24.23
N ARG A 187 -3.13 25.81 -24.84
CA ARG A 187 -4.28 26.21 -25.67
C ARG A 187 -5.53 25.36 -25.45
N THR A 188 -5.52 24.52 -24.41
CA THR A 188 -6.54 23.50 -24.19
C THR A 188 -7.25 23.74 -22.87
N THR A 189 -8.57 23.55 -22.89
CA THR A 189 -9.37 23.42 -21.68
C THR A 189 -9.95 22.02 -21.69
N ILE A 190 -9.60 21.23 -20.67
CA ILE A 190 -10.11 19.88 -20.48
C ILE A 190 -11.39 20.00 -19.66
N ASN A 191 -12.52 19.63 -20.24
CA ASN A 191 -13.78 19.56 -19.51
C ASN A 191 -13.96 18.14 -18.99
N LEU A 192 -13.92 17.97 -17.67
CA LEU A 192 -14.15 16.66 -17.08
C LEU A 192 -15.64 16.33 -17.10
N GLY A 193 -15.94 15.07 -17.43
CA GLY A 193 -17.23 14.46 -17.13
C GLY A 193 -17.54 14.57 -15.64
N THR A 194 -18.83 14.61 -15.31
CA THR A 194 -19.31 14.79 -13.92
C THR A 194 -19.47 13.47 -13.17
N ASP A 195 -19.06 12.35 -13.75
CA ASP A 195 -19.37 10.99 -13.30
C ASP A 195 -18.15 10.18 -12.87
N TYR A 196 -16.92 10.70 -13.01
CA TYR A 196 -15.71 10.01 -12.56
C TYR A 196 -15.70 9.75 -11.05
N LEU A 197 -16.29 10.61 -10.23
CA LEU A 197 -16.45 10.32 -8.80
C LEU A 197 -17.37 9.13 -8.51
N THR A 198 -18.28 8.78 -9.43
CA THR A 198 -19.25 7.69 -9.25
C THR A 198 -18.56 6.34 -9.31
N SER A 199 -17.61 6.16 -10.24
CA SER A 199 -16.83 4.92 -10.35
C SER A 199 -15.94 4.72 -9.12
N VAL A 200 -15.31 5.79 -8.61
CA VAL A 200 -14.54 5.73 -7.36
C VAL A 200 -15.45 5.36 -6.20
N ARG A 201 -16.57 6.06 -6.01
CA ARG A 201 -17.49 5.81 -4.90
C ARG A 201 -18.05 4.40 -4.90
N THR A 202 -18.49 3.95 -6.06
CA THR A 202 -19.09 2.61 -6.22
C THR A 202 -18.02 1.54 -6.05
N GLY A 203 -16.85 1.73 -6.67
CA GLY A 203 -15.73 0.79 -6.60
C GLY A 203 -15.24 0.58 -5.17
N VAL A 204 -14.94 1.66 -4.44
CA VAL A 204 -14.47 1.56 -3.04
C VAL A 204 -15.53 0.90 -2.16
N ARG A 205 -16.80 1.33 -2.24
CA ARG A 205 -17.89 0.75 -1.42
C ARG A 205 -18.12 -0.74 -1.70
N GLN A 206 -18.08 -1.15 -2.97
CA GLN A 206 -18.22 -2.55 -3.34
C GLN A 206 -17.00 -3.38 -2.90
N SER A 207 -15.79 -2.86 -3.06
CA SER A 207 -14.57 -3.56 -2.68
C SER A 207 -14.38 -3.67 -1.17
N LEU A 208 -14.88 -2.72 -0.38
CA LEU A 208 -14.85 -2.81 1.09
C LEU A 208 -16.01 -3.65 1.63
N ASP A 209 -17.17 -3.60 0.97
CA ASP A 209 -18.40 -4.23 1.45
C ASP A 209 -18.65 -3.91 2.93
N HIS A 210 -18.64 -2.62 3.27
CA HIS A 210 -18.79 -2.15 4.65
C HIS A 210 -20.24 -2.32 5.12
N HIS A 211 -20.44 -3.16 6.13
CA HIS A 211 -21.77 -3.43 6.68
C HIS A 211 -21.69 -3.81 8.18
N GLY A 212 -22.84 -4.10 8.79
CA GLY A 212 -22.91 -4.54 10.18
C GLY A 212 -23.00 -6.07 10.29
N ALA A 213 -22.03 -6.70 10.95
CA ALA A 213 -22.07 -8.12 11.30
C ALA A 213 -22.55 -8.32 12.74
N ARG A 214 -23.32 -9.38 12.99
CA ARG A 214 -23.84 -9.70 14.32
C ARG A 214 -22.80 -10.38 15.19
N VAL A 215 -22.72 -10.01 16.47
CA VAL A 215 -21.84 -10.64 17.46
C VAL A 215 -22.66 -11.43 18.49
N ALA A 216 -22.35 -12.73 18.63
CA ALA A 216 -23.06 -13.66 19.53
C ALA A 216 -23.11 -13.15 20.98
N THR A 217 -21.97 -12.65 21.47
CA THR A 217 -21.75 -12.35 22.88
C THR A 217 -22.46 -11.08 23.36
N ARG A 218 -22.95 -10.23 22.44
CA ARG A 218 -23.43 -8.87 22.78
C ARG A 218 -24.82 -8.50 22.25
N ASN A 219 -25.52 -9.40 21.54
CA ASN A 219 -26.77 -9.09 20.82
C ASN A 219 -26.70 -7.72 20.10
N SER A 220 -25.54 -7.44 19.49
CA SER A 220 -25.20 -6.16 18.87
C SER A 220 -24.63 -6.40 17.49
N TYR A 221 -24.69 -5.37 16.67
CA TYR A 221 -23.97 -5.31 15.40
C TYR A 221 -22.64 -4.60 15.60
N VAL A 222 -21.61 -5.08 14.91
CA VAL A 222 -20.30 -4.44 14.82
C VAL A 222 -20.04 -4.13 13.35
N GLU A 223 -19.48 -2.96 13.08
CA GLU A 223 -19.09 -2.57 11.72
C GLU A 223 -17.92 -3.44 11.25
N VAL A 224 -18.10 -4.08 10.10
CA VAL A 224 -17.08 -4.90 9.45
C VAL A 224 -16.89 -4.46 8.00
N ARG A 225 -15.68 -4.66 7.47
CA ARG A 225 -15.34 -4.42 6.07
C ARG A 225 -14.23 -5.37 5.64
N ARG A 226 -14.01 -5.52 4.34
CA ARG A 226 -12.82 -6.19 3.79
C ARG A 226 -11.57 -5.39 4.14
N ALA A 227 -10.44 -6.08 4.28
CA ALA A 227 -9.19 -5.48 4.77
C ALA A 227 -8.53 -4.51 3.78
N SER A 228 -8.83 -4.61 2.49
CA SER A 228 -8.21 -3.83 1.40
C SER A 228 -9.20 -3.67 0.26
N THR A 229 -9.11 -2.56 -0.49
CA THR A 229 -9.83 -2.39 -1.77
C THR A 229 -9.10 -3.00 -2.96
N GLU A 230 -7.79 -3.25 -2.82
CA GLU A 230 -6.97 -3.95 -3.80
C GLU A 230 -6.74 -5.40 -3.37
N MET A 231 -7.06 -6.32 -4.28
CA MET A 231 -6.76 -7.74 -4.16
C MET A 231 -5.90 -8.16 -5.35
N TYR A 232 -4.88 -8.95 -5.09
CA TYR A 232 -4.04 -9.50 -6.17
C TYR A 232 -4.77 -10.55 -7.01
N PHE A 233 -5.68 -11.29 -6.36
CA PHE A 233 -6.39 -12.42 -6.95
C PHE A 233 -7.90 -12.18 -6.92
N ALA A 234 -8.57 -12.52 -8.02
CA ALA A 234 -10.00 -12.26 -8.19
C ALA A 234 -10.89 -13.11 -7.27
N ASP A 235 -10.43 -14.29 -6.86
CA ASP A 235 -11.13 -15.17 -5.91
C ASP A 235 -11.26 -14.52 -4.51
N LEU A 236 -10.19 -13.88 -4.02
CA LEU A 236 -10.18 -13.18 -2.73
C LEU A 236 -11.18 -12.02 -2.65
N ALA A 237 -11.48 -11.38 -3.79
CA ALA A 237 -12.42 -10.25 -3.84
C ALA A 237 -13.86 -10.65 -3.48
N ALA A 238 -14.20 -11.95 -3.61
CA ALA A 238 -15.54 -12.47 -3.31
C ALA A 238 -15.62 -13.22 -1.97
N GLU A 239 -14.50 -13.43 -1.27
CA GLU A 239 -14.49 -14.22 -0.03
C GLU A 239 -15.33 -13.56 1.06
N PRO A 240 -16.14 -14.29 1.83
CA PRO A 240 -16.97 -13.70 2.88
C PRO A 240 -16.18 -13.41 4.17
N LEU A 241 -14.99 -12.82 4.04
CA LEU A 241 -14.04 -12.54 5.10
C LEU A 241 -13.93 -11.03 5.35
N TYR A 242 -14.26 -10.61 6.56
CA TYR A 242 -14.31 -9.21 6.98
C TYR A 242 -13.54 -8.99 8.28
N VAL A 243 -13.04 -7.78 8.49
CA VAL A 243 -12.37 -7.34 9.73
C VAL A 243 -13.24 -6.33 10.47
N SER A 244 -13.22 -6.38 11.81
CA SER A 244 -13.92 -5.40 12.66
C SER A 244 -13.21 -4.04 12.59
N VAL A 245 -13.94 -2.99 12.19
CA VAL A 245 -13.40 -1.63 12.08
C VAL A 245 -12.98 -1.10 13.46
N ALA A 246 -13.80 -1.34 14.48
CA ALA A 246 -13.55 -0.85 15.83
C ALA A 246 -12.43 -1.60 16.56
N ASP A 247 -12.21 -2.88 16.25
CA ASP A 247 -11.12 -3.64 16.85
C ASP A 247 -9.80 -3.39 16.12
N ALA A 248 -9.82 -3.30 14.78
CA ALA A 248 -8.66 -2.87 14.00
C ALA A 248 -8.14 -1.50 14.46
N ALA A 249 -9.06 -0.58 14.77
CA ALA A 249 -8.77 0.72 15.37
C ALA A 249 -7.98 0.67 16.69
N GLU A 250 -8.15 -0.41 17.45
CA GLU A 250 -7.49 -0.60 18.74
C GLU A 250 -6.38 -1.65 18.65
N SER A 251 -5.85 -1.90 17.44
CA SER A 251 -4.84 -2.93 17.14
C SER A 251 -5.23 -4.33 17.64
N ARG A 252 -6.52 -4.63 17.67
CA ARG A 252 -7.05 -5.92 18.09
C ARG A 252 -7.41 -6.79 16.89
N PRO A 253 -6.82 -7.99 16.76
CA PRO A 253 -7.16 -8.90 15.68
C PRO A 253 -8.57 -9.46 15.90
N ALA A 254 -9.51 -9.09 15.03
CA ALA A 254 -10.87 -9.59 15.03
C ALA A 254 -11.42 -9.65 13.60
N ALA A 255 -11.82 -10.85 13.16
CA ALA A 255 -12.39 -11.08 11.84
C ALA A 255 -13.72 -11.83 11.93
N ALA A 256 -14.61 -11.56 10.98
CA ALA A 256 -15.90 -12.18 10.80
C ALA A 256 -15.92 -12.92 9.45
N ILE A 257 -16.36 -14.18 9.45
CA ILE A 257 -16.55 -15.00 8.25
C ILE A 257 -18.05 -15.32 8.14
N GLU A 258 -18.69 -14.90 7.06
CA GLU A 258 -20.15 -14.99 6.88
C GLU A 258 -20.55 -16.05 5.83
N ILE A 259 -20.89 -17.26 6.29
CA ILE A 259 -21.18 -18.41 5.42
C ILE A 259 -22.48 -19.08 5.85
N ASP A 260 -23.35 -19.43 4.90
CA ASP A 260 -24.60 -20.20 5.11
C ASP A 260 -25.48 -19.67 6.26
N HIS A 261 -25.63 -18.34 6.35
CA HIS A 261 -26.36 -17.61 7.40
C HIS A 261 -25.72 -17.64 8.79
N ARG A 262 -24.47 -18.12 8.91
CA ARG A 262 -23.70 -18.17 10.15
C ARG A 262 -22.56 -17.17 10.11
N THR A 263 -22.23 -16.60 11.26
CA THR A 263 -21.06 -15.73 11.42
C THR A 263 -20.05 -16.39 12.34
N TRP A 264 -18.86 -16.65 11.81
CA TRP A 264 -17.71 -17.13 12.56
C TRP A 264 -16.83 -15.94 12.92
N TRP A 265 -16.67 -15.69 14.21
CA TRP A 265 -15.80 -14.64 14.72
C TRP A 265 -14.50 -15.26 15.17
N ILE A 266 -13.37 -14.74 14.71
CA ILE A 266 -12.05 -15.18 15.17
C ILE A 266 -11.28 -14.00 15.78
N THR A 267 -10.84 -14.20 17.02
CA THR A 267 -10.23 -13.17 17.87
C THR A 267 -9.03 -13.72 18.62
N VAL A 268 -8.22 -12.82 19.20
CA VAL A 268 -7.14 -13.16 20.13
C VAL A 268 -7.55 -12.70 21.54
N ALA A 269 -7.44 -13.57 22.55
CA ALA A 269 -7.93 -13.30 23.91
C ALA A 269 -7.25 -12.08 24.56
N ASP A 270 -5.92 -12.01 24.44
CA ASP A 270 -5.08 -10.97 25.06
C ASP A 270 -4.13 -10.38 24.00
N PRO A 271 -4.62 -9.52 23.09
CA PRO A 271 -3.80 -8.98 22.01
C PRO A 271 -2.74 -8.04 22.56
N GLN A 272 -1.48 -8.23 22.15
CA GLN A 272 -0.40 -7.31 22.51
C GLN A 272 -0.46 -6.04 21.64
N PRO A 273 -0.15 -4.84 22.16
CA PRO A 273 -0.34 -3.57 21.46
C PRO A 273 0.44 -3.41 20.14
N ASP A 274 1.60 -4.04 20.00
CA ASP A 274 2.51 -3.90 18.85
C ASP A 274 2.37 -5.10 17.88
N SER A 275 1.13 -5.37 17.43
CA SER A 275 0.72 -6.71 17.03
C SER A 275 0.98 -7.13 15.58
N VAL A 276 1.11 -6.23 14.60
CA VAL A 276 0.94 -6.62 13.18
C VAL A 276 2.03 -7.56 12.66
N SER A 277 3.26 -7.42 13.17
CA SER A 277 4.39 -8.33 12.86
C SER A 277 4.52 -9.50 13.84
N SER A 278 3.74 -9.52 14.93
CA SER A 278 3.80 -10.58 15.94
C SER A 278 3.36 -11.93 15.37
N LEU A 279 3.91 -13.04 15.88
CA LEU A 279 3.45 -14.35 15.44
C LEU A 279 1.98 -14.58 15.80
N SER A 280 1.50 -14.09 16.95
CA SER A 280 0.09 -14.19 17.32
C SER A 280 -0.83 -13.62 16.24
N PHE A 281 -0.46 -12.47 15.65
CA PHE A 281 -1.20 -11.88 14.54
C PHE A 281 -1.10 -12.73 13.29
N ARG A 282 0.09 -13.24 12.95
CA ARG A 282 0.28 -14.11 11.78
C ARG A 282 -0.47 -15.45 11.87
N VAL A 283 -0.54 -16.04 13.07
CA VAL A 283 -1.33 -17.25 13.33
C VAL A 283 -2.82 -16.94 13.26
N TRP A 284 -3.27 -15.81 13.81
CA TRP A 284 -4.64 -15.34 13.65
C TRP A 284 -4.99 -15.11 12.17
N ASP A 285 -4.09 -14.48 11.39
CA ASP A 285 -4.29 -14.22 9.97
C ASP A 285 -4.38 -15.51 9.15
N MET A 286 -3.52 -16.48 9.45
CA MET A 286 -3.60 -17.83 8.89
C MET A 286 -4.91 -18.53 9.26
N ALA A 287 -5.31 -18.48 10.55
CA ALA A 287 -6.50 -19.16 11.03
C ALA A 287 -7.80 -18.59 10.44
N LYS A 288 -7.91 -17.26 10.26
CA LYS A 288 -9.08 -16.65 9.62
C LYS A 288 -9.22 -17.07 8.15
N ASN A 289 -8.10 -17.15 7.42
CA ASN A 289 -8.12 -17.58 6.02
C ASN A 289 -8.54 -19.05 5.90
N TRP A 290 -8.01 -19.94 6.76
CA TRP A 290 -8.46 -21.34 6.79
C TRP A 290 -9.93 -21.50 7.19
N THR A 291 -10.46 -20.63 8.05
CA THR A 291 -11.87 -20.69 8.49
C THR A 291 -12.85 -20.56 7.32
N VAL A 292 -12.52 -19.78 6.29
CA VAL A 292 -13.32 -19.66 5.05
C VAL A 292 -13.54 -21.05 4.40
N MET A 293 -12.52 -21.90 4.43
CA MET A 293 -12.57 -23.25 3.86
C MET A 293 -13.16 -24.30 4.82
N ILE A 294 -13.00 -24.11 6.13
CA ILE A 294 -13.48 -25.02 7.18
C ILE A 294 -15.00 -24.92 7.33
N ALA A 295 -15.52 -23.70 7.45
CA ALA A 295 -16.92 -23.44 7.75
C ALA A 295 -17.93 -24.23 6.88
N PRO A 296 -17.85 -24.24 5.53
CA PRO A 296 -18.81 -24.97 4.70
C PRO A 296 -18.66 -26.50 4.84
N ARG A 297 -17.46 -27.01 5.11
CA ARG A 297 -17.21 -28.45 5.28
C ARG A 297 -17.76 -28.97 6.60
N VAL A 298 -17.61 -28.18 7.68
CA VAL A 298 -18.23 -28.51 8.97
C VAL A 298 -19.75 -28.43 8.87
N ALA A 299 -20.30 -27.38 8.23
CA ALA A 299 -21.73 -27.23 8.04
C ALA A 299 -22.38 -28.39 7.26
N ALA A 300 -21.64 -29.02 6.34
CA ALA A 300 -22.10 -30.17 5.58
C ALA A 300 -22.27 -31.46 6.42
N VAL A 301 -21.60 -31.55 7.57
CA VAL A 301 -21.60 -32.76 8.43
C VAL A 301 -22.21 -32.53 9.81
N ALA A 302 -22.37 -31.27 10.23
CA ALA A 302 -22.91 -30.89 11.52
C ALA A 302 -24.16 -30.02 11.38
N GLU A 303 -25.34 -30.64 11.52
CA GLU A 303 -26.65 -29.98 11.33
C GLU A 303 -26.95 -28.95 12.44
N ASP A 304 -26.59 -29.25 13.69
CA ASP A 304 -26.95 -28.46 14.89
C ASP A 304 -25.92 -27.39 15.28
N LEU A 305 -25.14 -26.88 14.31
CA LEU A 305 -24.22 -25.77 14.59
C LEU A 305 -24.98 -24.53 15.11
N PRO A 306 -24.37 -23.74 16.01
CA PRO A 306 -24.88 -22.42 16.39
C PRO A 306 -24.84 -21.43 15.22
N ILE A 307 -25.81 -20.49 15.18
CA ILE A 307 -25.82 -19.41 14.16
C ILE A 307 -24.57 -18.51 14.31
N PHE A 308 -24.06 -18.40 15.53
CA PHE A 308 -22.86 -17.62 15.83
C PHE A 308 -21.82 -18.50 16.48
N ILE A 309 -20.60 -18.43 15.98
CA ILE A 309 -19.49 -19.22 16.49
C ILE A 309 -18.35 -18.26 16.80
N GLY A 310 -17.92 -18.21 18.05
CA GLY A 310 -16.69 -17.52 18.45
C GLY A 310 -15.51 -18.48 18.37
N ILE A 311 -14.36 -18.01 17.91
CA ILE A 311 -13.07 -18.67 17.98
C ILE A 311 -12.14 -17.68 18.69
N GLU A 312 -11.61 -18.11 19.82
CA GLU A 312 -10.66 -17.34 20.61
C GLU A 312 -9.32 -18.06 20.63
N LEU A 313 -8.30 -17.44 20.03
CA LEU A 313 -6.92 -17.92 20.04
C LEU A 313 -6.20 -17.38 21.27
N VAL A 314 -5.49 -18.26 21.97
CA VAL A 314 -4.82 -17.95 23.23
C VAL A 314 -3.35 -18.27 23.10
N PHE A 315 -2.51 -17.31 23.45
CA PHE A 315 -1.06 -17.43 23.35
C PHE A 315 -0.41 -17.23 24.72
N PRO A 316 0.73 -17.90 24.99
CA PRO A 316 1.57 -17.58 26.14
C PRO A 316 2.01 -16.10 26.19
N GLU A 317 2.14 -15.54 27.39
CA GLU A 317 2.68 -14.19 27.58
C GLU A 317 4.15 -14.08 27.15
N GLY A 318 4.53 -12.93 26.57
CA GLY A 318 5.93 -12.61 26.28
C GLY A 318 6.55 -13.41 25.14
N ILE A 319 5.74 -13.90 24.20
CA ILE A 319 6.24 -14.53 22.98
C ILE A 319 6.90 -13.47 22.09
N ASP A 320 8.23 -13.35 22.22
CA ASP A 320 9.09 -12.69 21.25
C ASP A 320 9.81 -13.77 20.45
N LEU A 321 9.43 -13.90 19.17
CA LEU A 321 10.00 -14.93 18.31
C LEU A 321 11.15 -14.35 17.52
N THR A 322 12.34 -14.49 18.10
CA THR A 322 13.55 -14.52 17.29
C THR A 322 13.58 -15.80 16.43
N PRO A 323 14.39 -15.85 15.36
CA PRO A 323 14.65 -17.07 14.57
C PRO A 323 15.13 -18.28 15.39
N ALA A 324 15.38 -18.11 16.68
CA ALA A 324 15.80 -19.13 17.64
C ALA A 324 14.73 -20.19 17.98
N LEU A 325 13.53 -20.17 17.38
CA LEU A 325 12.49 -21.16 17.65
C LEU A 325 12.65 -22.52 16.97
N ILE A 326 13.59 -22.65 16.03
CA ILE A 326 13.85 -23.91 15.33
C ILE A 326 14.97 -24.67 16.07
N GLU A 327 14.77 -25.01 17.35
CA GLU A 327 15.61 -26.02 18.00
C GLU A 327 15.07 -27.41 17.65
N GLU A 328 15.85 -28.19 16.88
CA GLU A 328 15.52 -29.58 16.56
C GLU A 328 15.49 -30.47 17.82
N GLY A 329 14.54 -31.39 17.88
CA GLY A 329 14.49 -32.45 18.90
C GLY A 329 13.58 -32.17 20.10
N GLN A 330 12.86 -31.05 20.14
CA GLN A 330 11.79 -30.83 21.12
C GLN A 330 10.47 -31.46 20.66
N GLU A 331 9.71 -32.02 21.61
CA GLU A 331 8.42 -32.65 21.34
C GLU A 331 7.38 -31.58 20.96
N LEU A 332 6.76 -31.74 19.80
CA LEU A 332 5.69 -30.84 19.34
C LEU A 332 4.37 -31.26 19.98
N VAL A 333 3.60 -30.27 20.43
CA VAL A 333 2.30 -30.49 21.09
C VAL A 333 1.20 -29.88 20.24
N ARG A 334 0.10 -30.63 20.04
CA ARG A 334 -1.10 -30.12 19.36
C ARG A 334 -1.73 -28.99 20.19
N PRO A 335 -2.34 -27.97 19.57
CA PRO A 335 -3.12 -26.99 20.31
C PRO A 335 -4.30 -27.68 21.01
N SER A 336 -4.65 -27.24 22.21
CA SER A 336 -5.80 -27.80 22.93
C SER A 336 -7.07 -27.03 22.61
N VAL A 337 -8.18 -27.75 22.47
CA VAL A 337 -9.48 -27.19 22.15
C VAL A 337 -10.41 -27.35 23.34
N SER A 338 -11.10 -26.27 23.69
CA SER A 338 -12.21 -26.29 24.63
C SER A 338 -13.38 -25.46 24.10
N VAL A 339 -14.58 -25.74 24.61
CA VAL A 339 -15.80 -25.06 24.17
C VAL A 339 -16.54 -24.54 25.39
N ASP A 340 -16.91 -23.25 25.37
CA ASP A 340 -17.78 -22.61 26.36
C ASP A 340 -18.89 -21.83 25.65
N GLY A 341 -20.13 -22.23 25.89
CA GLY A 341 -21.30 -21.67 25.19
C GLY A 341 -21.20 -21.83 23.67
N ALA A 342 -21.06 -20.71 22.96
CA ALA A 342 -20.90 -20.67 21.50
C ALA A 342 -19.47 -20.32 21.06
N THR A 343 -18.51 -20.39 21.99
CA THR A 343 -17.12 -20.01 21.77
C THR A 343 -16.21 -21.24 21.85
N ILE A 344 -15.42 -21.43 20.81
CA ILE A 344 -14.29 -22.35 20.73
C ILE A 344 -13.07 -21.59 21.23
N ARG A 345 -12.39 -22.14 22.22
CA ARG A 345 -11.12 -21.63 22.72
C ARG A 345 -10.00 -22.57 22.30
N ILE A 346 -8.99 -22.04 21.61
CA ILE A 346 -7.83 -22.78 21.11
C ILE A 346 -6.60 -22.24 21.81
N ASP A 347 -6.00 -23.04 22.69
CA ASP A 347 -4.74 -22.69 23.34
C ASP A 347 -3.57 -23.10 22.43
N CYS A 348 -2.75 -22.12 22.07
CA CYS A 348 -1.61 -22.23 21.17
C CYS A 348 -0.29 -22.19 21.96
N PRO A 349 0.16 -23.33 22.54
CA PRO A 349 1.40 -23.37 23.32
C PRO A 349 2.63 -23.13 22.44
N LEU A 350 3.76 -22.78 23.07
CA LEU A 350 5.02 -22.54 22.35
C LEU A 350 5.44 -23.75 21.47
N ASP A 351 5.21 -24.97 21.97
CA ASP A 351 5.51 -26.20 21.23
C ASP A 351 4.65 -26.39 19.98
N TYR A 352 3.43 -25.88 19.99
CA TYR A 352 2.61 -25.79 18.79
C TYR A 352 3.18 -24.78 17.79
N LEU A 353 3.58 -23.60 18.27
CA LEU A 353 4.09 -22.54 17.39
C LEU A 353 5.38 -22.94 16.66
N ARG A 354 6.18 -23.84 17.24
CA ARG A 354 7.36 -24.44 16.58
C ARG A 354 7.00 -25.31 15.38
N ALA A 355 5.77 -25.83 15.32
CA ALA A 355 5.30 -26.68 14.24
C ALA A 355 5.24 -25.93 12.88
N PHE A 356 5.15 -24.59 12.87
CA PHE A 356 5.16 -23.78 11.66
C PHE A 356 6.53 -23.73 10.96
N GLY A 357 7.61 -23.97 11.70
CA GLY A 357 8.97 -24.05 11.16
C GLY A 357 9.31 -25.40 10.52
N ARG A 358 8.32 -26.27 10.28
CA ARG A 358 8.51 -27.61 9.73
C ARG A 358 8.03 -27.67 8.27
N PRO A 359 8.70 -28.43 7.38
CA PRO A 359 8.33 -28.51 5.96
C PRO A 359 7.00 -29.25 5.70
N ASP A 360 6.62 -30.17 6.60
CA ASP A 360 5.43 -31.04 6.49
C ASP A 360 4.08 -30.33 6.76
N ASN A 361 4.07 -29.02 7.00
CA ASN A 361 2.87 -28.19 7.16
C ASN A 361 1.93 -28.61 8.30
N ILE A 362 2.51 -29.24 9.33
CA ILE A 362 1.75 -29.73 10.48
C ILE A 362 1.12 -28.59 11.32
N GLY A 363 1.70 -27.40 11.33
CA GLY A 363 1.17 -26.24 12.07
C GLY A 363 -0.20 -25.78 11.56
N ASP A 364 -0.32 -25.55 10.25
CA ASP A 364 -1.58 -25.21 9.58
C ASP A 364 -2.59 -26.35 9.74
N ARG A 365 -2.15 -27.60 9.50
CA ARG A 365 -3.00 -28.78 9.65
C ARG A 365 -3.63 -28.88 11.03
N TRP A 366 -2.84 -28.73 12.09
CA TRP A 366 -3.36 -28.80 13.46
C TRP A 366 -4.28 -27.64 13.81
N MET A 367 -4.12 -26.44 13.23
CA MET A 367 -5.10 -25.37 13.39
C MET A 367 -6.44 -25.73 12.73
N ILE A 368 -6.39 -26.27 11.51
CA ILE A 368 -7.59 -26.70 10.79
C ILE A 368 -8.33 -27.79 11.57
N GLU A 369 -7.60 -28.79 12.08
CA GLU A 369 -8.13 -29.84 12.94
C GLU A 369 -8.75 -29.23 14.21
N ALA A 370 -8.07 -28.30 14.88
CA ALA A 370 -8.54 -27.67 16.11
C ALA A 370 -9.84 -26.85 15.94
N ILE A 371 -9.92 -26.03 14.89
CA ILE A 371 -11.14 -25.26 14.57
C ILE A 371 -12.28 -26.22 14.22
N SER A 372 -12.00 -27.26 13.42
CA SER A 372 -13.00 -28.26 13.03
C SER A 372 -13.51 -29.05 14.24
N GLU A 373 -12.60 -29.49 15.12
CA GLU A 373 -12.93 -30.20 16.35
C GLU A 373 -13.81 -29.34 17.27
N GLY A 374 -13.44 -28.07 17.49
CA GLY A 374 -14.22 -27.16 18.32
C GLY A 374 -15.63 -26.94 17.77
N ALA A 375 -15.78 -26.82 16.45
CA ALA A 375 -17.07 -26.65 15.81
C ALA A 375 -17.93 -27.92 15.87
N LEU A 376 -17.33 -29.10 15.71
CA LEU A 376 -18.01 -30.38 15.88
C LEU A 376 -18.47 -30.59 17.34
N LEU A 377 -17.64 -30.21 18.31
CA LEU A 377 -18.00 -30.23 19.74
C LEU A 377 -19.18 -29.29 20.04
N LEU A 378 -19.20 -28.09 19.44
CA LEU A 378 -20.35 -27.17 19.53
C LEU A 378 -21.65 -27.77 19.00
N ALA A 379 -21.57 -28.59 17.93
CA ALA A 379 -22.70 -29.31 17.38
C ALA A 379 -23.06 -30.60 18.15
N GLY A 380 -22.37 -30.91 19.25
CA GLY A 380 -22.59 -32.12 20.04
C GLY A 380 -22.05 -33.41 19.41
N CYS A 381 -21.15 -33.30 18.42
CA CYS A 381 -20.51 -34.44 17.76
C CYS A 381 -19.18 -34.83 18.46
N SER A 382 -18.87 -36.13 18.50
CA SER A 382 -17.55 -36.63 18.91
C SER A 382 -16.55 -36.40 17.76
N GLY A 383 -15.78 -35.30 17.82
CA GLY A 383 -15.22 -34.65 16.63
C GLY A 383 -13.85 -35.09 16.12
N GLY A 384 -13.04 -35.82 16.88
CA GLY A 384 -11.60 -36.01 16.56
C GLY A 384 -11.32 -36.60 15.16
N THR A 385 -11.86 -37.77 14.84
CA THR A 385 -11.63 -38.42 13.53
C THR A 385 -12.23 -37.62 12.37
N LEU A 386 -13.40 -37.02 12.57
CA LEU A 386 -14.06 -36.24 11.54
C LEU A 386 -13.34 -34.91 11.28
N ALA A 387 -12.75 -34.29 12.30
CA ALA A 387 -11.89 -33.12 12.16
C ALA A 387 -10.64 -33.44 11.32
N GLU A 388 -10.03 -34.61 11.53
CA GLU A 388 -8.89 -35.09 10.70
C GLU A 388 -9.32 -35.34 9.25
N GLU A 389 -10.51 -35.91 9.01
CA GLU A 389 -11.07 -36.09 7.67
C GLU A 389 -11.33 -34.74 6.96
N ILE A 390 -11.91 -33.77 7.68
CA ILE A 390 -12.12 -32.41 7.17
C ILE A 390 -10.77 -31.78 6.81
N ALA A 391 -9.79 -31.86 7.71
CA ALA A 391 -8.45 -31.32 7.47
C ALA A 391 -7.79 -31.94 6.24
N SER A 392 -7.87 -33.27 6.07
CA SER A 392 -7.37 -33.98 4.89
C SER A 392 -8.15 -33.66 3.60
N SER A 393 -9.38 -33.16 3.68
CA SER A 393 -10.14 -32.69 2.52
C SER A 393 -9.80 -31.24 2.10
N ILE A 394 -9.21 -30.46 3.01
CA ILE A 394 -8.76 -29.09 2.76
C ILE A 394 -7.30 -29.09 2.32
N LEU A 395 -6.43 -29.72 3.12
CA LEU A 395 -5.00 -29.86 2.87
C LEU A 395 -4.73 -31.16 2.13
N VAL A 396 -4.75 -31.08 0.80
CA VAL A 396 -4.46 -32.22 -0.08
C VAL A 396 -2.94 -32.48 -0.20
N ASP A 397 -2.12 -31.50 0.19
CA ASP A 397 -0.65 -31.56 0.19
C ASP A 397 -0.04 -30.68 1.30
N THR A 398 1.29 -30.69 1.39
CA THR A 398 2.09 -29.91 2.34
C THR A 398 2.40 -28.48 1.86
N THR A 399 2.09 -28.14 0.60
CA THR A 399 2.38 -26.81 0.04
C THR A 399 1.24 -25.82 0.24
N SER A 400 0.02 -26.31 0.46
CA SER A 400 -1.16 -25.53 0.82
C SER A 400 -1.00 -24.91 2.21
N ARG A 401 -0.42 -23.72 2.30
CA ARG A 401 -0.02 -23.09 3.56
C ARG A 401 -0.34 -21.60 3.55
N HIS A 402 -0.77 -21.08 4.70
CA HIS A 402 -0.90 -19.63 4.92
C HIS A 402 0.20 -19.06 5.83
N LEU A 403 0.80 -19.86 6.73
CA LEU A 403 1.86 -19.39 7.63
C LEU A 403 3.24 -19.99 7.33
N HIS A 404 4.15 -19.13 6.89
CA HIS A 404 5.54 -19.50 6.57
C HIS A 404 6.53 -18.99 7.62
N VAL A 405 7.20 -19.88 8.35
CA VAL A 405 8.23 -19.52 9.34
C VAL A 405 9.56 -20.12 8.90
N PHE A 406 10.53 -19.26 8.59
CA PHE A 406 11.86 -19.67 8.12
C PHE A 406 12.96 -19.14 9.03
N THR A 407 14.07 -19.86 9.09
CA THR A 407 15.32 -19.36 9.68
C THR A 407 16.17 -18.71 8.59
N PRO A 408 16.56 -17.43 8.75
CA PRO A 408 17.49 -16.78 7.83
C PRO A 408 18.80 -17.55 7.75
N ARG A 409 19.29 -17.84 6.54
CA ARG A 409 20.49 -18.68 6.34
C ARG A 409 21.71 -17.88 5.93
N THR A 410 21.51 -16.89 5.08
CA THR A 410 22.56 -16.03 4.57
C THR A 410 22.50 -14.67 5.23
N ALA A 411 23.59 -13.91 5.14
CA ALA A 411 23.57 -12.49 5.51
C ALA A 411 22.50 -11.70 4.75
N ALA A 412 22.26 -12.09 3.49
CA ALA A 412 21.25 -11.50 2.62
C ALA A 412 19.81 -11.84 3.07
N ASP A 413 19.58 -12.96 3.75
CA ASP A 413 18.28 -13.28 4.36
C ASP A 413 18.13 -12.63 5.74
N PHE A 414 19.24 -12.48 6.46
CA PHE A 414 19.24 -11.96 7.82
C PHE A 414 18.85 -10.48 7.87
N ILE A 415 19.31 -9.66 6.91
CA ILE A 415 18.99 -8.23 6.86
C ILE A 415 17.47 -8.02 6.68
N PRO A 416 16.80 -8.56 5.63
CA PRO A 416 15.34 -8.49 5.49
C PRO A 416 14.57 -9.03 6.69
N ALA A 417 15.10 -10.04 7.38
CA ALA A 417 14.42 -10.71 8.49
C ALA A 417 14.59 -9.99 9.84
N THR A 418 15.58 -9.10 9.99
CA THR A 418 15.90 -8.48 11.30
C THR A 418 15.92 -6.95 11.27
N ALA A 419 16.05 -6.34 10.10
CA ALA A 419 15.99 -4.89 9.96
C ALA A 419 14.53 -4.43 9.91
N ASP A 420 14.24 -3.33 10.62
CA ASP A 420 12.99 -2.61 10.53
C ASP A 420 12.97 -1.81 9.21
N LEU A 421 12.69 -2.50 8.12
CA LEU A 421 12.62 -1.89 6.78
C LEU A 421 11.21 -1.36 6.51
N PRO A 422 11.07 -0.20 5.83
CA PRO A 422 9.79 0.30 5.38
C PRO A 422 9.14 -0.67 4.36
N ARG A 423 7.85 -0.46 4.05
CA ARG A 423 7.23 -1.13 2.90
C ARG A 423 7.92 -0.69 1.61
N GLY A 424 8.17 -1.63 0.69
CA GLY A 424 8.75 -1.32 -0.61
C GLY A 424 7.89 -0.30 -1.36
N ARG A 425 8.47 0.85 -1.67
CA ARG A 425 7.82 1.94 -2.39
C ARG A 425 8.02 1.75 -3.89
N MET A 426 6.91 1.50 -4.59
CA MET A 426 6.89 1.35 -6.05
C MET A 426 6.87 2.71 -6.76
N LEU A 427 7.04 2.71 -8.08
CA LEU A 427 6.83 3.91 -8.90
C LEU A 427 5.41 4.44 -8.71
N GLN A 428 5.31 5.70 -8.27
CA GLN A 428 4.01 6.34 -8.08
C GLN A 428 3.43 6.75 -9.44
N PRO A 429 2.20 6.32 -9.78
CA PRO A 429 1.66 6.50 -11.13
C PRO A 429 1.47 7.97 -11.47
N GLU A 430 1.03 8.80 -10.53
CA GLU A 430 0.84 10.24 -10.76
C GLU A 430 2.16 10.99 -11.01
N VAL A 431 3.27 10.50 -10.44
CA VAL A 431 4.59 11.09 -10.69
C VAL A 431 5.15 10.61 -12.02
N ARG A 432 5.02 9.31 -12.31
CA ARG A 432 5.44 8.70 -13.57
C ARG A 432 4.75 9.35 -14.78
N ALA A 433 3.43 9.53 -14.73
CA ALA A 433 2.68 10.18 -15.79
C ALA A 433 3.13 11.63 -15.99
N TRP A 434 3.43 12.33 -14.90
CA TRP A 434 3.77 13.75 -14.96
C TRP A 434 5.15 14.05 -15.55
N VAL A 435 6.17 13.24 -15.24
CA VAL A 435 7.55 13.49 -15.72
C VAL A 435 7.68 13.40 -17.25
N ASP A 436 6.80 12.62 -17.90
CA ASP A 436 6.78 12.39 -19.35
C ASP A 436 6.17 13.58 -20.12
N ILE A 437 5.17 14.25 -19.53
CA ILE A 437 4.46 15.36 -20.17
C ILE A 437 5.45 16.48 -20.54
N GLY A 438 5.42 16.91 -21.80
CA GLY A 438 6.26 18.01 -22.29
C GLY A 438 7.74 17.66 -22.55
N LEU A 439 8.16 16.40 -22.37
CA LEU A 439 9.58 16.01 -22.49
C LEU A 439 10.16 16.39 -23.86
N ALA A 440 9.44 16.17 -24.95
CA ALA A 440 9.87 16.53 -26.30
C ALA A 440 10.19 18.02 -26.40
N GLN A 441 9.33 18.90 -25.89
CA GLN A 441 9.56 20.34 -25.95
C GLN A 441 10.70 20.78 -25.05
N ARG A 442 10.83 20.20 -23.85
CA ARG A 442 11.99 20.44 -22.97
C ARG A 442 13.31 20.00 -23.63
N SER A 443 13.25 18.96 -24.46
CA SER A 443 14.36 18.44 -25.27
C SER A 443 14.63 19.22 -26.57
N GLY A 444 13.96 20.37 -26.76
CA GLY A 444 14.19 21.27 -27.90
C GLY A 444 13.39 20.93 -29.16
N VAL A 445 12.40 20.03 -29.08
CA VAL A 445 11.43 19.84 -30.18
C VAL A 445 10.46 21.04 -30.18
N PRO A 446 10.21 21.69 -31.34
CA PRO A 446 9.31 22.84 -31.40
C PRO A 446 7.90 22.52 -30.85
N ALA A 447 7.31 23.48 -30.15
CA ALA A 447 5.93 23.34 -29.65
C ALA A 447 4.95 23.15 -30.81
N GLY A 448 4.04 22.17 -30.68
CA GLY A 448 3.09 21.79 -31.73
C GLY A 448 3.65 20.85 -32.80
N THR A 449 4.93 20.45 -32.70
CA THR A 449 5.42 19.29 -33.46
C THR A 449 4.79 18.02 -32.88
N ALA A 450 4.04 17.31 -33.71
CA ALA A 450 3.48 16.01 -33.40
C ALA A 450 3.60 15.09 -34.62
N GLY A 451 3.74 13.79 -34.37
CA GLY A 451 3.80 12.75 -35.38
C GLY A 451 5.06 11.88 -35.30
N ILE A 452 5.16 10.98 -36.28
CA ILE A 452 6.17 9.93 -36.33
C ILE A 452 7.47 10.47 -36.92
N ILE A 453 8.56 10.32 -36.18
CA ILE A 453 9.94 10.57 -36.65
C ILE A 453 10.51 9.24 -37.15
N ALA A 454 10.49 9.05 -38.47
CA ALA A 454 10.97 7.82 -39.13
C ALA A 454 12.46 7.86 -39.54
N ASP A 455 13.12 9.03 -39.44
CA ASP A 455 14.56 9.13 -39.70
C ASP A 455 15.34 8.73 -38.45
N LYS A 456 16.08 7.60 -38.52
CA LYS A 456 16.83 7.03 -37.39
C LYS A 456 17.82 8.01 -36.79
N LYS A 457 18.45 8.87 -37.60
CA LYS A 457 19.41 9.86 -37.11
C LYS A 457 18.72 10.93 -36.28
N THR A 458 17.65 11.52 -36.81
CA THR A 458 16.83 12.54 -36.13
C THR A 458 16.20 11.98 -34.86
N ALA A 459 15.67 10.75 -34.90
CA ALA A 459 15.12 10.08 -33.73
C ALA A 459 16.17 9.97 -32.61
N ARG A 460 17.38 9.49 -32.92
CA ARG A 460 18.47 9.38 -31.94
C ARG A 460 18.94 10.73 -31.42
N GLU A 461 18.96 11.77 -32.24
CA GLU A 461 19.29 13.13 -31.80
C GLU A 461 18.24 13.67 -30.81
N ILE A 462 16.95 13.41 -31.03
CA ILE A 462 15.87 13.78 -30.10
C ILE A 462 16.01 13.01 -28.78
N LEU A 463 16.17 11.68 -28.85
CA LEU A 463 16.31 10.83 -27.65
C LEU A 463 17.56 11.20 -26.84
N GLY A 464 18.69 11.48 -27.51
CA GLY A 464 19.91 11.94 -26.84
C GLY A 464 19.69 13.25 -26.07
N LYS A 465 19.00 14.22 -26.67
CA LYS A 465 18.63 15.47 -25.98
C LYS A 465 17.65 15.23 -24.82
N ALA A 466 16.74 14.28 -24.96
CA ALA A 466 15.82 13.91 -23.89
C ALA A 466 16.57 13.30 -22.69
N VAL A 467 17.57 12.43 -22.94
CA VAL A 467 18.46 11.92 -21.88
C VAL A 467 19.23 13.06 -21.22
N GLU A 468 19.81 13.99 -21.98
CA GLU A 468 20.53 15.15 -21.42
C GLU A 468 19.60 16.05 -20.59
N THR A 469 18.36 16.25 -21.03
CA THR A 469 17.34 17.05 -20.34
C THR A 469 16.97 16.42 -19.01
N LEU A 470 16.62 15.13 -19.02
CA LEU A 470 16.27 14.38 -17.82
C LEU A 470 17.44 14.31 -16.84
N TRP A 471 18.67 14.10 -17.33
CA TRP A 471 19.85 14.13 -16.47
C TRP A 471 20.05 15.51 -15.82
N GLY A 472 19.86 16.59 -16.58
CA GLY A 472 19.92 17.96 -16.05
C GLY A 472 18.92 18.17 -14.91
N GLU A 473 17.66 17.77 -15.11
CA GLU A 473 16.57 17.89 -14.12
C GLU A 473 16.83 17.02 -12.87
N ILE A 474 17.34 15.79 -13.05
CA ILE A 474 17.74 14.91 -11.95
C ILE A 474 18.86 15.54 -11.15
N ARG A 475 19.92 16.04 -11.82
CA ARG A 475 21.06 16.67 -11.17
C ARG A 475 20.64 17.89 -10.35
N GLU A 476 19.82 18.78 -10.92
CA GLU A 476 19.32 19.96 -10.20
C GLU A 476 18.58 19.60 -8.92
N ARG A 477 17.84 18.47 -8.91
CA ARG A 477 17.19 17.97 -7.70
C ARG A 477 18.18 17.37 -6.72
N LEU A 478 19.12 16.55 -7.18
CA LEU A 478 20.14 15.91 -6.34
C LEU A 478 21.07 16.92 -5.66
N GLU A 479 21.39 18.04 -6.31
CA GLU A 479 22.19 19.13 -5.76
C GLU A 479 21.54 19.81 -4.53
N LEU A 480 20.22 19.66 -4.36
CA LEU A 480 19.50 20.17 -3.20
C LEU A 480 19.48 19.20 -2.02
N LEU A 481 19.83 17.93 -2.21
CA LEU A 481 19.67 16.88 -1.21
C LEU A 481 21.01 16.54 -0.58
N ASP A 482 21.02 16.30 0.74
CA ASP A 482 22.18 15.70 1.38
C ASP A 482 22.41 14.30 0.82
N ARG A 483 23.65 14.02 0.37
CA ARG A 483 24.04 12.76 -0.28
C ARG A 483 23.67 11.54 0.57
N ALA A 484 23.97 11.58 1.86
CA ALA A 484 23.66 10.47 2.77
C ALA A 484 22.16 10.17 2.79
N SER A 485 21.32 11.20 2.87
CA SER A 485 19.86 11.04 3.00
C SER A 485 19.23 10.38 1.76
N ILE A 486 19.59 10.78 0.55
CA ILE A 486 19.06 10.12 -0.67
C ILE A 486 19.61 8.70 -0.84
N ILE A 487 20.89 8.47 -0.51
CA ILE A 487 21.51 7.14 -0.61
C ILE A 487 20.85 6.16 0.37
N GLU A 488 20.69 6.54 1.63
CA GLU A 488 20.03 5.73 2.65
C GLU A 488 18.60 5.37 2.21
N LYS A 489 17.84 6.35 1.73
CA LYS A 489 16.48 6.12 1.24
C LYS A 489 16.40 5.15 0.05
N CYS A 490 17.36 5.22 -0.87
CA CYS A 490 17.46 4.29 -1.99
C CYS A 490 17.86 2.87 -1.55
N ILE A 491 18.79 2.75 -0.61
CA ILE A 491 19.24 1.47 -0.06
C ILE A 491 18.11 0.80 0.74
N ASP A 492 17.43 1.56 1.60
CA ASP A 492 16.30 1.06 2.39
C ASP A 492 15.16 0.58 1.50
N ASN A 493 14.83 1.34 0.44
CA ASN A 493 13.81 0.90 -0.51
C ASN A 493 14.24 -0.33 -1.32
N HIS A 494 15.52 -0.41 -1.71
CA HIS A 494 16.06 -1.59 -2.40
C HIS A 494 15.95 -2.84 -1.52
N ASN A 495 16.36 -2.74 -0.26
CA ASN A 495 16.25 -3.82 0.71
C ASN A 495 14.79 -4.19 1.01
N ALA A 496 13.88 -3.20 1.06
CA ALA A 496 12.46 -3.43 1.23
C ALA A 496 11.84 -4.19 0.04
N ILE A 497 12.26 -3.86 -1.19
CA ILE A 497 11.88 -4.59 -2.41
C ILE A 497 12.42 -6.02 -2.38
N ASP A 498 13.67 -6.22 -1.96
CA ASP A 498 14.26 -7.55 -1.85
C ASP A 498 13.57 -8.41 -0.79
N ARG A 499 13.16 -7.81 0.35
CA ARG A 499 12.33 -8.49 1.36
C ARG A 499 11.00 -8.96 0.78
N ASP A 500 10.33 -8.10 0.03
CA ASP A 500 9.04 -8.42 -0.60
C ASP A 500 9.21 -9.51 -1.68
N ARG A 501 10.25 -9.41 -2.52
CA ARG A 501 10.62 -10.45 -3.49
C ARG A 501 10.92 -11.79 -2.81
N ALA A 502 11.70 -11.79 -1.74
CA ALA A 502 12.02 -13.00 -0.98
C ALA A 502 10.75 -13.61 -0.38
N THR A 503 9.87 -12.78 0.18
CA THR A 503 8.56 -13.22 0.69
C THR A 503 7.76 -13.95 -0.40
N TRP A 504 7.64 -13.35 -1.59
CA TRP A 504 6.93 -13.97 -2.71
C TRP A 504 7.56 -15.28 -3.20
N ARG A 505 8.89 -15.36 -3.23
CA ARG A 505 9.61 -16.60 -3.58
C ARG A 505 9.37 -17.68 -2.53
N HIS A 506 9.41 -17.32 -1.26
CA HIS A 506 9.16 -18.25 -0.17
C HIS A 506 7.71 -18.74 -0.12
N THR A 507 6.75 -17.96 -0.61
CA THR A 507 5.34 -18.36 -0.68
C THR A 507 4.94 -18.92 -2.05
N ALA A 508 5.87 -19.08 -2.99
CA ALA A 508 5.55 -19.42 -4.38
C ALA A 508 4.75 -20.72 -4.52
N ALA A 509 5.16 -21.79 -3.81
CA ALA A 509 4.46 -23.06 -3.80
C ALA A 509 3.02 -22.95 -3.26
N ALA A 510 2.82 -22.14 -2.22
CA ALA A 510 1.50 -21.91 -1.63
C ALA A 510 0.62 -21.08 -2.56
N VAL A 511 1.15 -19.99 -3.13
CA VAL A 511 0.44 -19.12 -4.08
C VAL A 511 -0.04 -19.91 -5.31
N LEU A 512 0.82 -20.75 -5.88
CA LEU A 512 0.49 -21.61 -7.03
C LEU A 512 -0.58 -22.66 -6.71
N ARG A 513 -0.73 -23.01 -5.42
CA ARG A 513 -1.66 -24.04 -4.98
C ARG A 513 -3.01 -23.48 -4.55
N LEU A 514 -3.01 -22.33 -3.89
CA LEU A 514 -4.21 -21.68 -3.37
C LEU A 514 -4.99 -20.93 -4.45
N HIS A 515 -4.33 -20.48 -5.52
CA HIS A 515 -4.95 -19.69 -6.58
C HIS A 515 -4.89 -20.38 -7.95
N GLN A 516 -5.64 -19.85 -8.91
CA GLN A 516 -5.53 -20.29 -10.30
C GLN A 516 -4.11 -19.99 -10.82
N ARG A 517 -3.43 -21.03 -11.31
CA ARG A 517 -2.01 -20.95 -11.72
C ARG A 517 -1.72 -19.83 -12.72
N ASP A 518 -2.55 -19.67 -13.74
CA ASP A 518 -2.34 -18.65 -14.78
C ASP A 518 -2.47 -17.23 -14.21
N GLU A 519 -3.43 -17.01 -13.31
CA GLU A 519 -3.58 -15.74 -12.61
C GLU A 519 -2.41 -15.49 -11.67
N ALA A 520 -2.01 -16.51 -10.91
CA ALA A 520 -0.84 -16.45 -10.03
C ALA A 520 0.44 -16.07 -10.77
N MET A 521 0.66 -16.63 -11.96
CA MET A 521 1.85 -16.30 -12.76
C MET A 521 1.78 -14.90 -13.32
N ARG A 522 0.63 -14.49 -13.84
CA ARG A 522 0.45 -13.12 -14.31
C ARG A 522 0.73 -12.10 -13.20
N VAL A 523 0.24 -12.34 -11.98
CA VAL A 523 0.48 -11.48 -10.82
C VAL A 523 1.95 -11.48 -10.42
N ALA A 524 2.57 -12.66 -10.28
CA ALA A 524 3.97 -12.77 -9.89
C ALA A 524 4.92 -12.08 -10.88
N VAL A 525 4.70 -12.28 -12.18
CA VAL A 525 5.47 -11.64 -13.26
C VAL A 525 5.33 -10.12 -13.22
N LYS A 526 4.09 -9.61 -13.07
CA LYS A 526 3.85 -8.17 -12.96
C LYS A 526 4.60 -7.57 -11.78
N LEU A 527 4.47 -8.17 -10.59
CA LEU A 527 5.14 -7.68 -9.38
C LEU A 527 6.66 -7.74 -9.50
N GLU A 528 7.21 -8.81 -10.08
CA GLU A 528 8.67 -8.88 -10.28
C GLU A 528 9.15 -7.81 -11.27
N SER A 529 8.39 -7.53 -12.33
CA SER A 529 8.68 -6.44 -13.27
C SER A 529 8.71 -5.08 -12.56
N ASP A 530 7.67 -4.76 -11.79
CA ASP A 530 7.56 -3.50 -11.05
C ASP A 530 8.71 -3.33 -10.04
N ARG A 531 9.02 -4.40 -9.29
CA ARG A 531 10.15 -4.45 -8.34
C ARG A 531 11.50 -4.25 -9.03
N ALA A 532 11.74 -4.96 -10.12
CA ALA A 532 13.00 -4.90 -10.85
C ALA A 532 13.27 -3.50 -11.40
N GLN A 533 12.23 -2.83 -11.93
CA GLN A 533 12.34 -1.46 -12.42
C GLN A 533 12.77 -0.50 -11.30
N VAL A 534 12.08 -0.51 -10.17
CA VAL A 534 12.37 0.40 -9.05
C VAL A 534 13.72 0.08 -8.41
N ALA A 535 14.06 -1.20 -8.25
CA ALA A 535 15.35 -1.63 -7.71
C ALA A 535 16.52 -1.14 -8.57
N LEU A 536 16.39 -1.19 -9.90
CA LEU A 536 17.36 -0.62 -10.83
C LEU A 536 17.46 0.90 -10.66
N CYS A 537 16.32 1.60 -10.61
CA CYS A 537 16.30 3.05 -10.46
C CYS A 537 16.95 3.51 -9.15
N CYS A 538 16.74 2.80 -8.04
CA CYS A 538 17.40 3.09 -6.76
C CYS A 538 18.93 2.99 -6.88
N ARG A 539 19.45 1.96 -7.56
CA ARG A 539 20.89 1.80 -7.78
C ARG A 539 21.46 2.93 -8.64
N VAL A 540 20.78 3.28 -9.73
CA VAL A 540 21.18 4.40 -10.59
C VAL A 540 21.13 5.73 -9.82
N ALA A 541 20.12 5.94 -8.97
CA ALA A 541 20.00 7.12 -8.12
C ALA A 541 21.17 7.25 -7.15
N VAL A 542 21.64 6.15 -6.55
CA VAL A 542 22.83 6.12 -5.69
C VAL A 542 24.06 6.59 -6.47
N GLU A 543 24.34 6.02 -7.64
CA GLU A 543 25.48 6.42 -8.47
C GLU A 543 25.42 7.91 -8.85
N MET A 544 24.23 8.38 -9.26
CA MET A 544 24.01 9.78 -9.61
C MET A 544 24.18 10.71 -8.40
N ALA A 545 23.70 10.32 -7.22
CA ALA A 545 23.82 11.09 -5.99
C ALA A 545 25.27 11.20 -5.50
N VAL A 546 26.07 10.14 -5.65
CA VAL A 546 27.51 10.19 -5.34
C VAL A 546 28.20 11.28 -6.17
N CYS A 547 27.81 11.43 -7.44
CA CYS A 547 28.40 12.44 -8.33
C CYS A 547 27.87 13.87 -8.11
N ALA A 548 26.57 14.03 -7.84
CA ALA A 548 25.89 15.32 -7.87
C ALA A 548 25.53 15.88 -6.50
N SER A 549 25.17 15.03 -5.53
CA SER A 549 24.68 15.50 -4.23
C SER A 549 25.81 16.00 -3.33
N PRO A 550 25.62 17.13 -2.63
CA PRO A 550 26.57 17.61 -1.63
C PRO A 550 26.65 16.66 -0.43
N GLU A 551 27.82 16.60 0.21
CA GLU A 551 28.00 15.81 1.45
C GLU A 551 27.24 16.39 2.64
N THR A 552 27.17 17.72 2.71
CA THR A 552 26.47 18.46 3.76
C THR A 552 25.95 19.78 3.20
N GLY A 553 24.90 20.33 3.82
CA GLY A 553 24.32 21.63 3.45
C GLY A 553 23.20 21.55 2.42
N GLY A 554 22.86 20.34 1.96
CA GLY A 554 21.57 20.06 1.36
C GLY A 554 20.49 19.92 2.43
N ARG A 555 19.34 19.40 2.01
CA ARG A 555 18.23 19.04 2.89
C ARG A 555 17.97 17.54 2.82
N GLU A 556 17.24 17.04 3.81
CA GLU A 556 16.80 15.65 3.86
C GLU A 556 15.89 15.30 2.65
N CYS A 557 16.05 14.07 2.16
CA CYS A 557 15.31 13.52 1.04
C CYS A 557 13.90 13.08 1.48
N SER A 558 12.89 13.83 1.05
CA SER A 558 11.48 13.51 1.28
C SER A 558 10.97 12.34 0.41
N LEU A 559 9.75 11.87 0.64
CA LEU A 559 9.09 10.93 -0.30
C LEU A 559 8.84 11.60 -1.65
N ASP A 560 8.55 12.90 -1.65
CA ASP A 560 8.37 13.65 -2.90
C ASP A 560 9.63 13.71 -3.76
N ASP A 561 10.77 13.99 -3.14
CA ASP A 561 12.06 13.99 -3.85
C ASP A 561 12.39 12.61 -4.38
N PHE A 562 12.24 11.59 -3.53
CA PHE A 562 12.54 10.20 -3.88
C PHE A 562 11.71 9.74 -5.09
N ASP A 563 10.39 9.92 -5.05
CA ASP A 563 9.52 9.48 -6.15
C ASP A 563 9.82 10.22 -7.45
N CYS A 564 10.07 11.53 -7.38
CA CYS A 564 10.42 12.33 -8.54
C CYS A 564 11.73 11.83 -9.16
N VAL A 565 12.79 11.64 -8.36
CA VAL A 565 14.09 11.15 -8.83
C VAL A 565 13.96 9.77 -9.46
N VAL A 566 13.29 8.84 -8.77
CA VAL A 566 13.08 7.47 -9.27
C VAL A 566 12.25 7.45 -10.55
N ALA A 567 11.19 8.26 -10.65
CA ALA A 567 10.37 8.35 -11.86
C ALA A 567 11.13 8.94 -13.06
N MET A 568 11.91 10.01 -12.86
CA MET A 568 12.73 10.58 -13.93
C MET A 568 13.84 9.62 -14.37
N ILE A 569 14.45 8.87 -13.44
CA ILE A 569 15.43 7.84 -13.79
C ILE A 569 14.77 6.71 -14.58
N ALA A 570 13.58 6.25 -14.18
CA ALA A 570 12.83 5.25 -14.94
C ALA A 570 12.56 5.70 -16.37
N LEU A 571 12.14 6.96 -16.56
CA LEU A 571 11.93 7.56 -17.87
C LEU A 571 13.24 7.71 -18.66
N LEU A 572 14.33 8.16 -18.01
CA LEU A 572 15.65 8.29 -18.61
C LEU A 572 16.16 6.93 -19.13
N CYS A 573 16.04 5.87 -18.33
CA CYS A 573 16.38 4.52 -18.73
C CYS A 573 15.53 4.08 -19.94
N GLY A 574 14.22 4.32 -19.93
CA GLY A 574 13.34 3.99 -21.06
C GLY A 574 13.73 4.71 -22.36
N VAL A 575 13.99 6.01 -22.29
CA VAL A 575 14.45 6.81 -23.44
C VAL A 575 15.81 6.32 -23.96
N ALA A 576 16.74 6.00 -23.05
CA ALA A 576 18.06 5.48 -23.42
C ALA A 576 17.95 4.10 -24.10
N SER A 577 17.15 3.19 -23.55
CA SER A 577 16.88 1.88 -24.15
C SER A 577 16.29 1.99 -25.55
N CYS A 578 15.33 2.89 -25.77
CA CYS A 578 14.78 3.14 -27.10
C CYS A 578 15.84 3.66 -28.09
N SER A 579 16.75 4.54 -27.63
CA SER A 579 17.86 5.02 -28.46
C SER A 579 18.77 3.87 -28.90
N ASP A 580 19.06 2.92 -28.02
CA ASP A 580 19.86 1.72 -28.32
C ASP A 580 19.12 0.77 -29.27
N GLU A 581 17.81 0.57 -29.10
CA GLU A 581 17.00 -0.22 -30.02
C GLU A 581 17.02 0.34 -31.44
N ILE A 582 16.90 1.67 -31.59
CA ILE A 582 17.00 2.32 -32.90
C ILE A 582 18.42 2.22 -33.46
N HIS A 583 19.44 2.34 -32.59
CA HIS A 583 20.84 2.20 -33.00
C HIS A 583 21.14 0.80 -33.57
N HIS A 584 20.62 -0.24 -32.92
CA HIS A 584 20.82 -1.64 -33.31
C HIS A 584 19.80 -2.13 -34.36
N GLY A 585 18.82 -1.30 -34.72
CA GLY A 585 17.84 -1.59 -35.77
C GLY A 585 16.67 -2.50 -35.32
N PHE A 586 16.42 -2.57 -34.01
CA PHE A 586 15.27 -3.27 -33.42
C PHE A 586 13.99 -2.42 -33.43
N SER A 587 14.14 -1.09 -33.48
CA SER A 587 13.06 -0.12 -33.67
C SER A 587 13.44 0.87 -34.76
N GLU A 588 12.46 1.52 -35.39
CA GLU A 588 12.71 2.49 -36.46
C GLU A 588 12.19 3.90 -36.17
N ARG A 589 11.35 4.07 -35.15
CA ARG A 589 10.49 5.26 -35.03
C ARG A 589 10.33 5.71 -33.59
N VAL A 590 10.26 7.03 -33.43
CA VAL A 590 9.78 7.69 -32.22
C VAL A 590 8.59 8.54 -32.61
N GLU A 591 7.48 8.41 -31.89
CA GLU A 591 6.33 9.28 -32.06
C GLU A 591 6.38 10.41 -31.03
N VAL A 592 6.27 11.65 -31.49
CA VAL A 592 6.07 12.81 -30.61
C VAL A 592 4.59 13.09 -30.53
N LYS A 593 4.02 13.03 -29.33
CA LYS A 593 2.61 13.35 -29.09
C LYS A 593 2.39 14.85 -28.92
N PRO A 594 1.18 15.39 -29.19
CA PRO A 594 0.86 16.81 -28.97
C PRO A 594 1.15 17.33 -27.56
N SER A 595 0.99 16.48 -26.55
CA SER A 595 1.33 16.72 -25.14
C SER A 595 2.83 16.88 -24.88
N GLY A 596 3.68 16.50 -25.83
CA GLY A 596 5.13 16.43 -25.66
C GLY A 596 5.66 15.10 -25.17
N VAL A 597 4.79 14.14 -24.90
CA VAL A 597 5.16 12.78 -24.57
C VAL A 597 5.88 12.12 -25.76
N LEU A 598 6.90 11.32 -25.47
CA LEU A 598 7.59 10.49 -26.46
C LEU A 598 7.04 9.06 -26.37
N ARG A 599 6.45 8.57 -27.47
CA ARG A 599 5.98 7.19 -27.58
C ARG A 599 6.91 6.38 -28.48
N PHE A 600 7.13 5.14 -28.08
CA PHE A 600 8.06 4.21 -28.72
C PHE A 600 7.28 3.11 -29.43
N GLU A 601 7.89 2.52 -30.45
CA GLU A 601 7.32 1.36 -31.12
C GLU A 601 7.57 0.11 -30.26
N ASP A 602 6.51 -0.44 -29.66
CA ASP A 602 6.62 -1.56 -28.72
C ASP A 602 6.81 -2.92 -29.42
N GLU A 603 7.06 -2.98 -30.74
CA GLU A 603 7.12 -4.27 -31.44
C GLU A 603 8.27 -5.15 -30.92
N PHE A 604 9.47 -4.60 -30.72
CA PHE A 604 10.59 -5.36 -30.15
C PHE A 604 10.34 -5.71 -28.68
N ALA A 605 9.85 -4.75 -27.90
CA ALA A 605 9.51 -4.95 -26.49
C ALA A 605 8.49 -6.10 -26.33
N ASN A 606 7.38 -6.06 -27.06
CA ASN A 606 6.29 -7.03 -26.97
C ASN A 606 6.63 -8.39 -27.60
N ARG A 607 7.49 -8.45 -28.63
CA ARG A 607 7.82 -9.71 -29.32
C ARG A 607 9.04 -10.43 -28.76
N VAL A 608 9.94 -9.72 -28.08
CA VAL A 608 11.22 -10.28 -27.60
C VAL A 608 11.40 -10.06 -26.12
N HIS A 609 11.39 -8.81 -25.65
CA HIS A 609 11.75 -8.49 -24.28
C HIS A 609 10.73 -8.99 -23.27
N GLU A 610 9.45 -8.66 -23.45
CA GLU A 610 8.36 -9.08 -22.57
C GLU A 610 8.22 -10.61 -22.52
N PRO A 611 8.19 -11.37 -23.64
CA PRO A 611 8.17 -12.82 -23.59
C PRO A 611 9.37 -13.43 -22.88
N PHE A 612 10.57 -12.86 -23.05
CA PHE A 612 11.77 -13.29 -22.35
C PHE A 612 11.66 -13.04 -20.83
N MET A 613 11.21 -11.85 -20.43
CA MET A 613 11.02 -11.48 -19.03
C MET A 613 9.93 -12.34 -18.36
N VAL A 614 8.83 -12.60 -19.06
CA VAL A 614 7.76 -13.50 -18.62
C VAL A 614 8.31 -14.91 -18.44
N ALA A 615 9.04 -15.45 -19.42
CA ALA A 615 9.62 -16.79 -19.34
C ALA A 615 10.62 -16.90 -18.18
N LEU A 616 11.56 -15.96 -18.06
CA LEU A 616 12.54 -15.93 -16.98
C LEU A 616 11.89 -15.82 -15.59
N SER A 617 10.88 -14.94 -15.45
CA SER A 617 10.17 -14.76 -14.18
C SER A 617 9.34 -15.99 -13.82
N THR A 618 8.73 -16.64 -14.82
CA THR A 618 8.01 -17.90 -14.65
C THR A 618 8.96 -19.00 -14.19
N ASP A 619 10.08 -19.19 -14.89
CA ASP A 619 11.10 -20.19 -14.54
C ASP A 619 11.63 -19.97 -13.11
N GLN A 620 11.90 -18.72 -12.73
CA GLN A 620 12.35 -18.40 -11.37
C GLN A 620 11.28 -18.68 -10.31
N PHE A 621 10.01 -18.40 -10.60
CA PHE A 621 8.92 -18.61 -9.65
C PHE A 621 8.58 -20.09 -9.50
N ASP A 622 8.58 -20.85 -10.60
CA ASP A 622 8.44 -22.31 -10.58
C ASP A 622 9.62 -22.97 -9.87
N ALA A 623 10.86 -22.55 -10.15
CA ALA A 623 12.04 -23.06 -9.43
C ALA A 623 11.97 -22.76 -7.92
N ALA A 624 11.47 -21.59 -7.52
CA ALA A 624 11.26 -21.26 -6.11
C ALA A 624 10.19 -22.16 -5.46
N ALA A 625 9.13 -22.50 -6.21
CA ALA A 625 8.11 -23.43 -5.75
C ALA A 625 8.61 -24.88 -5.64
N GLU A 626 9.41 -25.35 -6.62
CA GLU A 626 10.02 -26.68 -6.61
C GLU A 626 11.08 -26.83 -5.50
N GLY A 627 11.84 -25.76 -5.24
CA GLY A 627 12.86 -25.71 -4.19
C GLY A 627 12.32 -25.44 -2.79
N TYR A 628 11.00 -25.44 -2.57
CA TYR A 628 10.38 -24.96 -1.33
C TYR A 628 10.88 -25.67 -0.05
N ASP A 629 11.06 -26.99 -0.09
CA ASP A 629 11.57 -27.76 1.06
C ASP A 629 12.98 -27.33 1.48
N THR A 630 13.77 -26.86 0.50
CA THR A 630 15.11 -26.35 0.76
C THR A 630 15.11 -25.09 1.60
N PHE A 631 13.99 -24.42 1.89
CA PHE A 631 13.92 -23.30 2.84
C PHE A 631 13.82 -23.74 4.32
N TYR A 632 13.54 -25.03 4.59
CA TYR A 632 13.40 -25.58 5.96
C TYR A 632 14.61 -26.35 6.47
N GLU A 633 15.55 -26.75 5.61
CA GLU A 633 16.83 -27.32 6.02
C GLU A 633 17.60 -26.41 7.01
N VAL A 634 18.22 -26.98 8.03
CA VAL A 634 19.08 -26.22 8.94
C VAL A 634 20.44 -26.02 8.25
N PRO A 635 20.98 -24.80 8.12
CA PRO A 635 22.32 -24.63 7.60
C PRO A 635 23.32 -25.38 8.48
N GLU A 636 24.21 -26.19 7.89
CA GLU A 636 25.36 -26.74 8.60
C GLU A 636 26.20 -25.57 9.12
N LEU A 637 25.96 -25.17 10.37
CA LEU A 637 26.78 -24.20 11.08
C LEU A 637 28.18 -24.80 11.18
N THR A 638 29.04 -24.46 10.23
CA THR A 638 30.48 -24.61 10.38
C THR A 638 30.87 -23.68 11.53
N THR A 639 30.92 -24.25 12.74
CA THR A 639 31.38 -23.67 14.01
C THR A 639 31.98 -22.27 13.89
N LEU A 640 31.13 -21.25 13.90
CA LEU A 640 31.53 -19.86 14.11
C LEU A 640 30.75 -19.36 15.33
N ASN A 641 31.31 -19.66 16.50
CA ASN A 641 31.01 -19.00 17.77
C ASN A 641 31.42 -17.52 17.68
N MET A 642 30.69 -16.73 16.91
CA MET A 642 30.82 -15.28 16.89
C MET A 642 29.49 -14.67 17.26
N SER A 643 29.50 -13.80 18.27
CA SER A 643 28.28 -13.10 18.68
C SER A 643 27.79 -12.23 17.52
N VAL A 644 26.47 -11.99 17.47
CA VAL A 644 25.79 -11.12 16.49
C VAL A 644 26.50 -9.75 16.34
N LYS A 645 27.08 -9.25 17.44
CA LYS A 645 27.86 -8.01 17.50
C LYS A 645 29.18 -8.09 16.72
N ALA A 646 29.80 -9.26 16.63
CA ALA A 646 31.03 -9.50 15.87
C ALA A 646 30.77 -9.64 14.37
N ILE A 647 29.62 -10.19 13.96
CA ILE A 647 29.21 -10.30 12.55
C ILE A 647 28.89 -8.90 11.98
N LEU A 648 28.10 -8.10 12.70
CA LEU A 648 27.83 -6.70 12.34
C LEU A 648 29.11 -5.86 12.22
N ASN A 649 30.07 -6.04 13.14
CA ASN A 649 31.36 -5.34 13.08
C ASN A 649 32.27 -5.82 11.94
N LEU A 650 32.15 -7.08 11.50
CA LEU A 650 32.91 -7.58 10.34
C LEU A 650 32.32 -7.06 9.03
N MET A 651 31.00 -6.98 8.91
CA MET A 651 30.31 -6.48 7.71
C MET A 651 30.48 -4.97 7.52
N LEU A 652 30.46 -4.19 8.61
CA LEU A 652 30.80 -2.76 8.57
C LEU A 652 32.28 -2.52 8.20
N ARG A 653 33.17 -3.48 8.47
CA ARG A 653 34.59 -3.38 8.08
C ARG A 653 34.86 -3.82 6.65
N SER A 654 34.07 -4.76 6.10
CA SER A 654 34.23 -5.22 4.71
C SER A 654 33.66 -4.24 3.69
N SER A 655 32.63 -3.48 4.07
CA SER A 655 32.07 -2.40 3.24
C SER A 655 32.96 -1.15 3.19
N LEU A 656 33.88 -0.99 4.13
CA LEU A 656 34.93 0.05 4.13
C LEU A 656 36.26 -0.39 3.49
N SER A 657 36.37 -1.64 3.02
CA SER A 657 37.59 -2.17 2.39
C SER A 657 37.42 -2.53 0.91
N MET A 658 36.37 -2.03 0.27
CA MET A 658 36.19 -2.02 -1.19
C MET A 658 36.15 -0.58 -1.74
N GLU A 659 37.08 0.25 -1.26
CA GLU A 659 37.59 1.42 -2.00
C GLU A 659 38.76 1.00 -2.91
#